data_AF-A0A7Y7NVH2-F1
#
_entry.id   AF-A0A7Y7NVH2-F1
#
_cell.length_a   1.000
_cell.length_b   1.000
_cell.length_c   1.000
_cell.angle_alpha   90.00
_cell.angle_beta   90.00
_cell.angle_gamma   90.00
#
_symmetry.space_group_name_H-M   'P 1'
#
loop_
_entity.id
_entity.type
_entity.pdbx_description
1 polymer ?
#
loop_
_entity_poly.entity_id
_entity_poly.type
_entity_poly.pdbx_seq_one_letter_code
_entity_poly.pdbx_strand_id
1 'polypeptide(L)'
;MAKDVRKDILWRAYLVYLAVLIFALVLIGKVVYIQTAEGDYWRTKAKELTIDTLKVEAIRGDICSDDGSLLSTSVPIYEVRIDFGAITKELFNKDVDSLSSQLSKLFKDKSKNEYKQILISAQRHKDRYFLLKRDATYSQLKQLRTFGILKAGKYRGGRIEISKTRRVMPYQNLAMRTVGFERQGISVGIEGAYSTQLKGKNGLSLKQKIAGGIWMPLSDENQIEPQNGNDIISTIDINIQDVAENSLMQNLALHNAHHGCVILMEVQTGYIKAIANLTRSKDGTYVEQFNYAIGESSEPGSTFKLPTMMAALEDGLIDLNETVNTGNGVMKFFDQEMVDSHKGGYGTITAEQAFINSSNVGVSKLLYKSYFKHPEKFISRLYSFGINKPLNLEIGGEAPPYIKNTKSKTWSKVSLPWMSVGYEVRITPMQTLTFYNAVANNGRMVKPLFVKEIRQTGKVIETFNPIVINESICSKSTIEKAKKMLLGVVESGTGKGLKSNLYKIAGKTGTAQIARGNTGYGEDGNMSYKASFVGYFPADNPKYSCIVVINDPVNGTYYGASVAGPVFKEIADKLYATKLSTVAVTSVMNPNFMAPIVKTGNQLDLNKIYQSLNFLVRSDNPSAEWVESDAIKTTVNLKEKKMATNIVPNVVGMGTRDAIYILENAGLKVVLNGRGLVKSQSISAGSKIVNGAIIQLVLTRTVAADTLKEFFIKKTALDKQNELLAEKKNADIKDSLKTKKDDKKEKVTKVKDPKKNKNSKKTKNKGKGNKPKTPKNNNQH
;
A
#
# COMPACT_ATOMS: atom_id res chain seq x y z
N MET A 1 -78.19 64.85 -49.03
CA MET A 1 -78.11 64.47 -47.60
C MET A 1 -76.74 63.85 -47.32
N ALA A 2 -75.73 64.66 -46.99
CA ALA A 2 -74.45 64.15 -46.49
C ALA A 2 -74.57 63.95 -44.98
N LYS A 3 -75.01 62.76 -44.55
CA LYS A 3 -75.03 62.39 -43.13
C LYS A 3 -73.60 62.41 -42.59
N ASP A 4 -73.46 62.97 -41.40
CA ASP A 4 -72.24 63.40 -40.73
C ASP A 4 -71.30 62.23 -40.37
N VAL A 5 -70.52 61.74 -41.34
CA VAL A 5 -69.60 60.58 -41.24
C VAL A 5 -68.61 60.70 -40.06
N ARG A 6 -68.26 61.93 -39.66
CA ARG A 6 -67.34 62.17 -38.53
C ARG A 6 -67.94 61.77 -37.18
N LYS A 7 -69.24 61.98 -36.97
CA LYS A 7 -69.92 61.59 -35.71
C LYS A 7 -69.99 60.07 -35.53
N ASP A 8 -70.24 59.33 -36.61
CA ASP A 8 -70.26 57.86 -36.57
C ASP A 8 -68.87 57.26 -36.31
N ILE A 9 -67.82 57.84 -36.89
CA ILE A 9 -66.44 57.40 -36.64
C ILE A 9 -66.03 57.70 -35.19
N LEU A 10 -66.36 58.88 -34.67
CA LEU A 10 -66.04 59.26 -33.28
C LEU A 10 -66.78 58.39 -32.27
N TRP A 11 -68.07 58.09 -32.48
CA TRP A 11 -68.84 57.22 -31.58
C TRP A 11 -68.28 55.79 -31.55
N ARG A 12 -67.91 55.23 -32.70
CA ARG A 12 -67.26 53.91 -32.77
C ARG A 12 -65.89 53.93 -32.08
N ALA A 13 -65.12 55.01 -32.21
CA ALA A 13 -63.86 55.18 -31.51
C ALA A 13 -64.06 55.25 -29.98
N TYR A 14 -65.05 56.01 -29.48
CA TYR A 14 -65.36 56.06 -28.05
C TYR A 14 -65.82 54.71 -27.49
N LEU A 15 -66.62 53.94 -28.24
CA LEU A 15 -67.00 52.59 -27.87
C LEU A 15 -65.78 51.66 -27.74
N VAL A 16 -64.84 51.74 -28.68
CA VAL A 16 -63.58 50.99 -28.62
C VAL A 16 -62.74 51.44 -27.43
N TYR A 17 -62.59 52.75 -27.18
CA TYR A 17 -61.86 53.26 -26.02
C TYR A 17 -62.50 52.84 -24.69
N LEU A 18 -63.82 52.86 -24.60
CA LEU A 18 -64.56 52.39 -23.43
C LEU A 18 -64.37 50.89 -23.20
N ALA A 19 -64.43 50.08 -24.27
CA ALA A 19 -64.17 48.66 -24.19
C ALA A 19 -62.72 48.36 -23.74
N VAL A 20 -61.73 49.09 -24.26
CA VAL A 20 -60.32 48.99 -23.84
C VAL A 20 -60.14 49.43 -22.39
N LEU A 21 -60.81 50.49 -21.95
CA LEU A 21 -60.76 50.98 -20.57
C LEU A 21 -61.35 49.94 -19.60
N ILE A 22 -62.52 49.40 -19.91
CA ILE A 22 -63.16 48.34 -19.10
C ILE A 22 -62.26 47.11 -19.04
N PHE A 23 -61.68 46.69 -20.16
CA PHE A 23 -60.75 45.58 -20.20
C PHE A 23 -59.50 45.83 -19.33
N ALA A 24 -58.93 47.04 -19.38
CA ALA A 24 -57.81 47.44 -18.53
C ALA A 24 -58.19 47.41 -17.04
N LEU A 25 -59.38 47.89 -16.67
CA LEU A 25 -59.88 47.85 -15.29
C LEU A 25 -60.10 46.41 -14.81
N VAL A 26 -60.60 45.51 -15.67
CA VAL A 26 -60.73 44.08 -15.36
C VAL A 26 -59.36 43.43 -15.13
N LEU A 27 -58.35 43.77 -15.94
CA LEU A 27 -56.98 43.28 -15.73
C LEU A 27 -56.39 43.77 -14.41
N ILE A 28 -56.53 45.06 -14.10
CA ILE A 28 -56.06 45.62 -12.83
C ILE A 28 -56.77 44.93 -11.66
N GLY A 29 -58.10 44.80 -11.72
CA GLY A 29 -58.88 44.09 -10.72
C GLY A 29 -58.44 42.64 -10.55
N LYS A 30 -58.13 41.94 -11.65
CA LYS A 30 -57.63 40.57 -11.60
C LYS A 30 -56.22 40.49 -10.99
N VAL A 31 -55.33 41.43 -11.28
CA VAL A 31 -53.99 41.49 -10.66
C VAL A 31 -54.11 41.72 -9.16
N VAL A 32 -54.96 42.66 -8.72
CA VAL A 32 -55.20 42.90 -7.29
C VAL A 32 -55.77 41.65 -6.62
N TYR A 33 -56.76 41.00 -7.24
CA TYR A 33 -57.34 39.75 -6.74
C TYR A 33 -56.30 38.62 -6.61
N ILE A 34 -55.43 38.44 -7.61
CA ILE A 34 -54.35 37.44 -7.56
C ILE A 34 -53.36 37.76 -6.44
N GLN A 35 -53.03 39.03 -6.23
CA GLN A 35 -52.05 39.45 -5.21
C GLN A 35 -52.60 39.36 -3.78
N THR A 36 -53.89 39.62 -3.56
CA THR A 36 -54.49 39.68 -2.22
C THR A 36 -55.25 38.41 -1.84
N ALA A 37 -56.12 37.89 -2.72
CA ALA A 37 -56.98 36.74 -2.42
C ALA A 37 -56.30 35.39 -2.72
N GLU A 38 -55.55 35.31 -3.82
CA GLU A 38 -54.80 34.09 -4.18
C GLU A 38 -53.31 34.16 -3.81
N GLY A 39 -52.86 35.24 -3.18
CA GLY A 39 -51.46 35.52 -2.94
C GLY A 39 -50.76 34.41 -2.15
N ASP A 40 -51.41 33.91 -1.11
CA ASP A 40 -50.84 32.85 -0.26
C ASP A 40 -50.83 31.48 -0.95
N TYR A 41 -51.83 31.19 -1.78
CA TYR A 41 -51.84 29.98 -2.62
C TYR A 41 -50.66 29.98 -3.60
N TRP A 42 -50.46 31.07 -4.35
CA TRP A 42 -49.37 31.18 -5.32
C TRP A 42 -47.99 31.25 -4.66
N ARG A 43 -47.86 31.89 -3.49
CA ARG A 43 -46.61 31.88 -2.70
C ARG A 43 -46.27 30.50 -2.17
N THR A 44 -47.25 29.73 -1.69
CA THR A 44 -47.03 28.37 -1.20
C THR A 44 -46.62 27.44 -2.34
N LYS A 45 -47.33 27.49 -3.46
CA LYS A 45 -46.98 26.74 -4.68
C LYS A 45 -45.60 27.12 -5.22
N ALA A 46 -45.23 28.39 -5.16
CA ALA A 46 -43.88 28.85 -5.51
C ALA A 46 -42.82 28.33 -4.54
N LYS A 47 -43.09 28.27 -3.23
CA LYS A 47 -42.18 27.66 -2.24
C LYS A 47 -42.00 26.17 -2.51
N GLU A 48 -43.07 25.41 -2.73
CA GLU A 48 -42.98 23.96 -3.04
C GLU A 48 -42.20 23.67 -4.33
N LEU A 49 -42.34 24.51 -5.36
CA LEU A 49 -41.64 24.34 -6.63
C LEU A 49 -40.19 24.84 -6.62
N THR A 50 -39.83 25.70 -5.66
CA THR A 50 -38.49 26.31 -5.60
C THR A 50 -37.66 25.82 -4.44
N ILE A 51 -38.24 25.29 -3.37
CA ILE A 51 -37.50 24.83 -2.18
C ILE A 51 -37.32 23.31 -2.27
N ASP A 52 -36.08 22.86 -2.16
CA ASP A 52 -35.74 21.43 -2.14
C ASP A 52 -34.65 21.17 -1.09
N THR A 53 -34.65 19.96 -0.53
CA THR A 53 -33.62 19.50 0.40
C THR A 53 -32.53 18.79 -0.38
N LEU A 54 -31.41 19.47 -0.61
CA LEU A 54 -30.28 18.87 -1.32
C LEU A 54 -29.32 18.18 -0.35
N LYS A 55 -28.87 16.99 -0.72
CA LYS A 55 -27.85 16.25 0.02
C LYS A 55 -26.50 16.97 -0.06
N VAL A 56 -25.85 17.12 1.09
CA VAL A 56 -24.44 17.51 1.17
C VAL A 56 -23.64 16.24 1.36
N GLU A 57 -22.84 15.88 0.36
CA GLU A 57 -22.10 14.63 0.39
C GLU A 57 -21.02 14.65 1.47
N ALA A 58 -20.97 13.60 2.29
CA ALA A 58 -19.88 13.38 3.23
C ALA A 58 -18.58 13.05 2.48
N ILE A 59 -17.45 13.48 3.06
CA ILE A 59 -16.15 13.10 2.52
C ILE A 59 -15.89 11.66 2.95
N ARG A 60 -15.60 10.81 1.95
CA ARG A 60 -15.25 9.42 2.20
C ARG A 60 -13.90 9.34 2.91
N GLY A 61 -13.81 8.60 4.02
CA GLY A 61 -12.62 8.46 4.85
C GLY A 61 -11.43 7.83 4.10
N ASP A 62 -10.22 8.03 4.61
CA ASP A 62 -8.99 7.60 3.95
C ASP A 62 -8.69 6.12 4.20
N ILE A 63 -7.98 5.48 3.27
CA ILE A 63 -7.33 4.18 3.51
C ILE A 63 -5.84 4.45 3.61
N CYS A 64 -5.24 4.05 4.72
CA CYS A 64 -3.83 4.27 5.01
C CYS A 64 -3.08 2.94 5.13
N SER A 65 -1.75 3.00 4.97
CA SER A 65 -0.84 1.91 5.30
C SER A 65 -0.62 1.81 6.82
N ASP A 66 0.07 0.76 7.26
CA ASP A 66 0.34 0.48 8.69
C ASP A 66 1.08 1.64 9.41
N ASP A 67 1.83 2.46 8.67
CA ASP A 67 2.52 3.65 9.18
C ASP A 67 1.69 4.95 9.10
N GLY A 68 0.47 4.90 8.56
CA GLY A 68 -0.40 6.05 8.37
C GLY A 68 -0.30 6.76 7.02
N SER A 69 0.60 6.35 6.13
CA SER A 69 0.71 6.89 4.77
C SER A 69 -0.52 6.59 3.92
N LEU A 70 -0.94 7.53 3.06
CA LEU A 70 -2.20 7.45 2.30
C LEU A 70 -2.13 6.47 1.12
N LEU A 71 -2.97 5.43 1.13
CA LEU A 71 -3.15 4.49 0.02
C LEU A 71 -4.34 4.89 -0.88
N SER A 72 -5.42 5.41 -0.30
CA SER A 72 -6.59 5.94 -1.01
C SER A 72 -7.19 7.11 -0.23
N THR A 73 -7.42 8.24 -0.90
CA THR A 73 -7.91 9.46 -0.25
C THR A 73 -8.89 10.24 -1.10
N SER A 74 -9.73 11.03 -0.44
CA SER A 74 -10.74 11.89 -1.05
C SER A 74 -10.26 13.33 -1.15
N VAL A 75 -9.86 13.78 -2.33
CA VAL A 75 -9.40 15.16 -2.54
C VAL A 75 -10.53 16.06 -3.09
N PRO A 76 -10.67 17.29 -2.59
CA PRO A 76 -11.62 18.25 -3.15
C PRO A 76 -11.11 18.76 -4.51
N ILE A 77 -11.96 18.65 -5.52
CA ILE A 77 -11.78 19.21 -6.86
C ILE A 77 -12.93 20.16 -7.17
N TYR A 78 -12.66 21.19 -7.97
CA TYR A 78 -13.63 22.24 -8.23
C TYR A 78 -13.95 22.32 -9.71
N GLU A 79 -15.24 22.32 -10.03
CA GLU A 79 -15.71 22.75 -11.33
C GLU A 79 -15.98 24.26 -11.27
N VAL A 80 -15.25 25.00 -12.09
CA VAL A 80 -15.35 26.45 -12.17
C VAL A 80 -16.17 26.82 -13.39
N ARG A 81 -17.25 27.56 -13.15
CA ARG A 81 -18.17 28.06 -14.16
C ARG A 81 -18.25 29.59 -14.10
N ILE A 82 -18.69 30.21 -15.20
CA ILE A 82 -18.91 31.66 -15.31
C ILE A 82 -20.35 31.92 -15.72
N ASP A 83 -21.06 32.80 -15.01
CA ASP A 83 -22.33 33.39 -15.46
C ASP A 83 -22.05 34.73 -16.15
N PHE A 84 -22.02 34.75 -17.48
CA PHE A 84 -21.82 35.95 -18.27
C PHE A 84 -23.04 36.90 -18.26
N GLY A 85 -24.20 36.43 -17.80
CA GLY A 85 -25.36 37.26 -17.53
C GLY A 85 -25.11 38.27 -16.39
N ALA A 86 -24.26 37.92 -15.42
CA ALA A 86 -23.92 38.78 -14.28
C ALA A 86 -22.81 39.81 -14.58
N ILE A 87 -22.11 39.68 -15.72
CA ILE A 87 -20.93 40.49 -16.06
C ILE A 87 -21.32 41.63 -17.00
N THR A 88 -21.07 42.87 -16.61
CA THR A 88 -21.29 44.04 -17.46
C THR A 88 -20.30 44.07 -18.62
N LYS A 89 -20.70 44.67 -19.76
CA LYS A 89 -19.87 44.72 -20.97
C LYS A 89 -18.56 45.51 -20.74
N GLU A 90 -18.63 46.58 -19.96
CA GLU A 90 -17.47 47.40 -19.58
C GLU A 90 -16.46 46.62 -18.74
N LEU A 91 -16.92 45.94 -17.69
CA LEU A 91 -16.07 45.15 -16.82
C LEU A 91 -15.43 43.98 -17.59
N PHE A 92 -16.20 43.34 -18.48
CA PHE A 92 -15.69 42.28 -19.34
C PHE A 92 -14.58 42.78 -20.27
N ASN A 93 -14.82 43.87 -21.03
CA ASN A 93 -13.87 44.39 -22.01
C ASN A 93 -12.57 44.86 -21.36
N LYS A 94 -12.63 45.42 -20.15
CA LYS A 94 -11.47 45.89 -19.39
C LYS A 94 -10.50 44.75 -19.05
N ASP A 95 -11.04 43.61 -18.62
CA ASP A 95 -10.25 42.57 -17.96
C ASP A 95 -10.07 41.30 -18.82
N VAL A 96 -10.82 41.12 -19.91
CA VAL A 96 -10.79 39.89 -20.73
C VAL A 96 -9.37 39.53 -21.21
N ASP A 97 -8.58 40.52 -21.62
CA ASP A 97 -7.20 40.28 -22.09
C ASP A 97 -6.28 39.78 -20.97
N SER A 98 -6.37 40.40 -19.78
CA SER A 98 -5.60 39.98 -18.61
C SER A 98 -6.06 38.61 -18.12
N LEU A 99 -7.38 38.41 -18.03
CA LEU A 99 -7.98 37.16 -17.60
C LEU A 99 -7.56 36.00 -18.51
N SER A 100 -7.61 36.17 -19.83
CA SER A 100 -7.15 35.15 -20.78
C SER A 100 -5.66 34.80 -20.61
N SER A 101 -4.81 35.79 -20.33
CA SER A 101 -3.38 35.55 -20.05
C SER A 101 -3.17 34.78 -18.75
N GLN A 102 -3.88 35.17 -17.69
CA GLN A 102 -3.81 34.51 -16.38
C GLN A 102 -4.32 33.06 -16.44
N LEU A 103 -5.43 32.82 -17.14
CA LEU A 103 -5.99 31.47 -17.34
C LEU A 103 -5.04 30.56 -18.12
N SER A 104 -4.44 31.08 -19.20
CA SER A 104 -3.45 30.32 -19.98
C SER A 104 -2.23 29.93 -19.14
N LYS A 105 -1.72 30.85 -18.32
CA LYS A 105 -0.60 30.57 -17.39
C LYS A 105 -0.97 29.58 -16.30
N LEU A 106 -2.18 29.67 -15.74
CA LEU A 106 -2.64 28.83 -14.64
C LEU A 106 -2.91 27.39 -15.08
N PHE A 107 -3.65 27.22 -16.18
CA PHE A 107 -4.14 25.91 -16.61
C PHE A 107 -3.27 25.22 -17.66
N LYS A 108 -2.51 26.00 -18.45
CA LYS A 108 -1.58 25.50 -19.47
C LYS A 108 -2.18 24.51 -20.49
N ASP A 109 -3.50 24.56 -20.66
CA ASP A 109 -4.28 23.70 -21.56
C ASP A 109 -4.80 24.44 -22.80
N LYS A 110 -4.73 25.78 -22.82
CA LYS A 110 -5.04 26.67 -23.95
C LYS A 110 -4.14 27.89 -23.96
N SER A 111 -3.90 28.43 -25.15
CA SER A 111 -3.23 29.71 -25.34
C SER A 111 -4.10 30.89 -24.86
N LYS A 112 -3.47 32.05 -24.65
CA LYS A 112 -4.18 33.31 -24.34
C LYS A 112 -5.26 33.62 -25.39
N ASN A 113 -4.93 33.46 -26.67
CA ASN A 113 -5.84 33.81 -27.76
C ASN A 113 -7.06 32.89 -27.81
N GLU A 114 -6.87 31.59 -27.61
CA GLU A 114 -7.99 30.63 -27.53
C GLU A 114 -8.92 30.97 -26.37
N TYR A 115 -8.38 31.22 -25.16
CA TYR A 115 -9.19 31.66 -24.03
C TYR A 115 -9.94 32.95 -24.34
N LYS A 116 -9.29 33.94 -24.96
CA LYS A 116 -9.92 35.21 -25.29
C LYS A 116 -11.11 35.01 -26.24
N GLN A 117 -10.95 34.20 -27.29
CA GLN A 117 -12.03 33.94 -28.24
C GLN A 117 -13.21 33.22 -27.59
N ILE A 118 -12.94 32.20 -26.77
CA ILE A 118 -13.97 31.45 -26.06
C ILE A 118 -14.76 32.37 -25.11
N LEU A 119 -14.07 33.19 -24.31
CA LEU A 119 -14.72 34.10 -23.37
C LEU A 119 -15.53 35.19 -24.10
N ILE A 120 -15.03 35.74 -25.21
CA ILE A 120 -15.76 36.73 -26.01
C ILE A 120 -17.03 36.11 -26.60
N SER A 121 -16.93 34.90 -27.14
CA SER A 121 -18.10 34.19 -27.68
C SER A 121 -19.16 33.95 -26.60
N ALA A 122 -18.74 33.47 -25.43
CA ALA A 122 -19.65 33.20 -24.32
C ALA A 122 -20.30 34.49 -23.76
N GLN A 123 -19.57 35.60 -23.69
CA GLN A 123 -20.13 36.90 -23.29
C GLN A 123 -21.12 37.46 -24.34
N ARG A 124 -20.89 37.23 -25.64
CA ARG A 124 -21.81 37.66 -26.71
C ARG A 124 -23.16 36.96 -26.61
N HIS A 125 -23.16 35.66 -26.34
CA HIS A 125 -24.37 34.87 -26.15
C HIS A 125 -24.99 35.00 -24.76
N LYS A 126 -24.32 35.72 -23.84
CA LYS A 126 -24.72 35.82 -22.43
C LYS A 126 -24.89 34.45 -21.78
N ASP A 127 -23.95 33.55 -22.08
CA ASP A 127 -23.95 32.18 -21.59
C ASP A 127 -24.00 32.16 -20.07
N ARG A 128 -25.11 31.67 -19.55
CA ARG A 128 -25.24 31.41 -18.12
C ARG A 128 -24.62 30.06 -17.85
N TYR A 129 -23.82 29.97 -16.79
CA TYR A 129 -23.24 28.70 -16.34
C TYR A 129 -22.19 28.10 -17.30
N PHE A 130 -21.47 28.95 -18.02
CA PHE A 130 -20.39 28.57 -18.92
C PHE A 130 -19.30 27.79 -18.19
N LEU A 131 -18.91 26.63 -18.71
CA LEU A 131 -17.85 25.81 -18.12
C LEU A 131 -16.47 26.38 -18.47
N LEU A 132 -15.80 26.94 -17.46
CA LEU A 132 -14.43 27.43 -17.60
C LEU A 132 -13.40 26.30 -17.44
N LYS A 133 -13.51 25.52 -16.36
CA LYS A 133 -12.56 24.46 -16.04
C LYS A 133 -13.23 23.36 -15.21
N ARG A 134 -13.03 22.11 -15.62
CA ARG A 134 -13.31 20.94 -14.78
C ARG A 134 -12.08 20.61 -13.94
N ASP A 135 -12.31 20.08 -12.76
CA ASP A 135 -11.29 19.47 -11.90
C ASP A 135 -10.14 20.41 -11.49
N ALA A 136 -10.45 21.68 -11.27
CA ALA A 136 -9.48 22.62 -10.73
C ALA A 136 -9.11 22.20 -9.30
N THR A 137 -7.81 22.15 -8.99
CA THR A 137 -7.33 21.94 -7.63
C THR A 137 -7.68 23.12 -6.73
N TYR A 138 -7.70 22.92 -5.41
CA TYR A 138 -7.89 24.03 -4.47
C TYR A 138 -6.86 25.16 -4.66
N SER A 139 -5.60 24.81 -4.95
CA SER A 139 -4.54 25.78 -5.23
C SER A 139 -4.86 26.63 -6.48
N GLN A 140 -5.31 25.98 -7.56
CA GLN A 140 -5.74 26.70 -8.78
C GLN A 140 -6.97 27.57 -8.52
N LEU A 141 -7.95 27.08 -7.77
CA LEU A 141 -9.12 27.87 -7.40
C LEU A 141 -8.71 29.11 -6.59
N LYS A 142 -7.81 28.96 -5.61
CA LYS A 142 -7.31 30.08 -4.81
C LYS A 142 -6.65 31.17 -5.67
N GLN A 143 -5.88 30.78 -6.69
CA GLN A 143 -5.32 31.74 -7.65
C GLN A 143 -6.42 32.38 -8.51
N LEU A 144 -7.33 31.58 -9.05
CA LEU A 144 -8.43 32.03 -9.91
C LEU A 144 -9.35 33.05 -9.21
N ARG A 145 -9.52 32.93 -7.89
CA ARG A 145 -10.25 33.91 -7.06
C ARG A 145 -9.64 35.31 -7.07
N THR A 146 -8.40 35.46 -7.51
CA THR A 146 -7.69 36.75 -7.60
C THR A 146 -7.70 37.37 -9.01
N PHE A 147 -8.17 36.65 -10.02
CA PHE A 147 -8.03 37.05 -11.43
C PHE A 147 -9.13 38.02 -11.87
N GLY A 148 -8.73 39.12 -12.53
CA GLY A 148 -9.58 40.06 -13.29
C GLY A 148 -11.04 40.18 -12.82
N ILE A 149 -11.98 39.94 -13.74
CA ILE A 149 -13.43 39.92 -13.48
C ILE A 149 -13.80 38.91 -12.39
N LEU A 150 -13.14 37.75 -12.37
CA LEU A 150 -13.48 36.65 -11.47
C LEU A 150 -13.31 37.05 -10.00
N LYS A 151 -12.39 37.98 -9.66
CA LYS A 151 -12.20 38.46 -8.27
C LYS A 151 -13.43 39.13 -7.67
N ALA A 152 -14.34 39.65 -8.50
CA ALA A 152 -15.57 40.31 -8.07
C ALA A 152 -16.65 39.31 -7.59
N GLY A 153 -16.32 38.01 -7.51
CA GLY A 153 -17.18 36.97 -6.94
C GLY A 153 -18.33 36.57 -7.85
N LYS A 154 -19.33 35.87 -7.28
CA LYS A 154 -20.43 35.28 -8.03
C LYS A 154 -21.34 36.31 -8.72
N TYR A 155 -21.71 37.38 -8.01
CA TYR A 155 -22.77 38.30 -8.44
C TYR A 155 -22.29 39.44 -9.37
N ARG A 156 -21.00 39.75 -9.37
CA ARG A 156 -20.41 40.77 -10.27
C ARG A 156 -19.41 40.18 -11.26
N GLY A 157 -18.66 39.17 -10.81
CA GLY A 157 -17.66 38.48 -11.62
C GLY A 157 -18.14 37.22 -12.31
N GLY A 158 -19.39 36.81 -12.09
CA GLY A 158 -19.98 35.60 -12.64
C GLY A 158 -19.38 34.29 -12.13
N ARG A 159 -18.41 34.30 -11.21
CA ARG A 159 -17.66 33.10 -10.81
C ARG A 159 -18.53 32.14 -9.98
N ILE A 160 -18.75 30.93 -10.50
CA ILE A 160 -19.48 29.86 -9.84
C ILE A 160 -18.50 28.73 -9.55
N GLU A 161 -18.44 28.32 -8.28
CA GLU A 161 -17.54 27.29 -7.78
C GLU A 161 -18.38 26.10 -7.31
N ILE A 162 -18.13 24.92 -7.88
CA ILE A 162 -18.85 23.71 -7.50
C ILE A 162 -17.82 22.73 -6.98
N SER A 163 -17.88 22.50 -5.66
CA SER A 163 -17.02 21.52 -5.00
C SER A 163 -17.50 20.11 -5.34
N LYS A 164 -16.57 19.25 -5.71
CA LYS A 164 -16.76 17.82 -5.92
C LYS A 164 -15.63 17.08 -5.22
N THR A 165 -15.88 15.85 -4.82
CA THR A 165 -14.83 15.00 -4.24
C THR A 165 -14.34 14.03 -5.30
N ARG A 166 -13.03 13.85 -5.39
CA ARG A 166 -12.40 12.83 -6.23
C ARG A 166 -11.62 11.87 -5.36
N ARG A 167 -11.90 10.58 -5.53
CA ARG A 167 -11.07 9.52 -4.94
C ARG A 167 -9.77 9.37 -5.71
N VAL A 168 -8.63 9.43 -5.02
CA VAL A 168 -7.28 9.34 -5.57
C VAL A 168 -6.50 8.29 -4.82
N MET A 169 -5.74 7.47 -5.54
CA MET A 169 -4.77 6.53 -4.98
C MET A 169 -3.36 7.09 -5.24
N PRO A 170 -2.66 7.64 -4.23
CA PRO A 170 -1.37 8.31 -4.43
C PRO A 170 -0.31 7.41 -5.09
N TYR A 171 -0.32 6.12 -4.76
CA TYR A 171 0.61 5.11 -5.29
C TYR A 171 0.09 4.39 -6.56
N GLN A 172 -1.00 4.88 -7.15
CA GLN A 172 -1.61 4.39 -8.39
C GLN A 172 -1.89 2.87 -8.41
N ASN A 173 -0.93 2.08 -8.89
CA ASN A 173 -1.08 0.64 -9.13
C ASN A 173 -0.70 -0.21 -7.91
N LEU A 174 0.00 0.36 -6.93
CA LEU A 174 0.51 -0.37 -5.77
C LEU A 174 -0.64 -1.03 -5.00
N ALA A 175 -0.62 -2.36 -4.90
CA ALA A 175 -1.66 -3.16 -4.25
C ALA A 175 -3.10 -2.84 -4.73
N MET A 176 -3.28 -2.43 -5.99
CA MET A 176 -4.54 -1.85 -6.49
C MET A 176 -5.77 -2.75 -6.24
N ARG A 177 -5.68 -4.08 -6.34
CA ARG A 177 -6.83 -4.97 -6.05
C ARG A 177 -7.08 -5.18 -4.57
N THR A 178 -6.07 -5.04 -3.73
CA THR A 178 -6.23 -5.17 -2.28
C THR A 178 -6.77 -3.87 -1.68
N VAL A 179 -6.21 -2.71 -2.03
CA VAL A 179 -6.78 -1.41 -1.66
C VAL A 179 -8.18 -1.28 -2.26
N GLY A 180 -8.27 -1.58 -3.56
CA GLY A 180 -9.53 -1.69 -4.27
C GLY A 180 -10.12 -0.35 -4.67
N PHE A 181 -11.38 -0.40 -5.11
CA PHE A 181 -12.15 0.75 -5.55
C PHE A 181 -13.64 0.45 -5.51
N GLU A 182 -14.44 1.51 -5.56
CA GLU A 182 -15.89 1.43 -5.73
C GLU A 182 -16.28 2.17 -7.02
N ARG A 183 -16.87 1.45 -7.99
CA ARG A 183 -17.31 2.01 -9.28
C ARG A 183 -18.60 1.34 -9.74
N GLN A 184 -19.64 2.13 -10.00
CA GLN A 184 -20.90 1.67 -10.62
C GLN A 184 -21.51 0.43 -9.95
N GLY A 185 -21.50 0.36 -8.61
CA GLY A 185 -22.02 -0.77 -7.84
C GLY A 185 -21.06 -1.96 -7.72
N ILE A 186 -19.86 -1.89 -8.32
CA ILE A 186 -18.79 -2.86 -8.13
C ILE A 186 -17.87 -2.36 -7.01
N SER A 187 -17.72 -3.19 -5.99
CA SER A 187 -16.90 -2.93 -4.81
C SER A 187 -15.79 -3.97 -4.72
N VAL A 188 -14.53 -3.51 -4.67
CA VAL A 188 -13.34 -4.37 -4.66
C VAL A 188 -12.44 -3.97 -3.49
N GLY A 189 -11.72 -4.94 -2.91
CA GLY A 189 -10.68 -4.71 -1.90
C GLY A 189 -11.21 -4.12 -0.60
N ILE A 190 -10.33 -3.42 0.13
CA ILE A 190 -10.63 -2.73 1.39
C ILE A 190 -11.71 -1.65 1.16
N GLU A 191 -11.65 -0.93 0.04
CA GLU A 191 -12.69 0.03 -0.36
C GLU A 191 -14.09 -0.59 -0.35
N GLY A 192 -14.22 -1.81 -0.88
CA GLY A 192 -15.48 -2.52 -0.90
C GLY A 192 -15.89 -3.08 0.46
N ALA A 193 -14.95 -3.76 1.13
CA ALA A 193 -15.19 -4.41 2.42
C ALA A 193 -15.62 -3.43 3.53
N TYR A 194 -15.05 -2.22 3.52
CA TYR A 194 -15.28 -1.20 4.54
C TYR A 194 -16.07 0.01 4.00
N SER A 195 -16.81 -0.13 2.90
CA SER A 195 -17.54 1.00 2.29
C SER A 195 -18.52 1.68 3.25
N THR A 196 -19.14 0.91 4.15
CA THR A 196 -20.06 1.46 5.18
C THR A 196 -19.35 2.40 6.14
N GLN A 197 -18.12 2.05 6.56
CA GLN A 197 -17.28 2.87 7.43
C GLN A 197 -16.70 4.07 6.68
N LEU A 198 -16.26 3.83 5.44
CA LEU A 198 -15.63 4.84 4.59
C LEU A 198 -16.61 5.91 4.12
N LYS A 199 -17.88 5.61 3.84
CA LYS A 199 -18.81 6.54 3.19
C LYS A 199 -19.23 7.72 4.07
N GLY A 200 -19.22 7.56 5.40
CA GLY A 200 -19.76 8.55 6.32
C GLY A 200 -21.28 8.73 6.18
N LYS A 201 -21.81 9.82 6.75
CA LYS A 201 -23.24 10.16 6.70
C LYS A 201 -23.42 11.51 6.03
N ASN A 202 -24.16 11.52 4.91
CA ASN A 202 -24.46 12.75 4.19
C ASN A 202 -25.27 13.72 5.05
N GLY A 203 -24.97 15.00 4.90
CA GLY A 203 -25.75 16.10 5.44
C GLY A 203 -26.94 16.44 4.56
N LEU A 204 -27.79 17.35 5.05
CA LEU A 204 -28.93 17.90 4.34
C LEU A 204 -28.87 19.42 4.40
N SER A 205 -29.14 20.09 3.28
CA SER A 205 -29.18 21.54 3.20
C SER A 205 -30.43 21.97 2.44
N LEU A 206 -31.29 22.72 3.10
CA LEU A 206 -32.50 23.29 2.51
C LEU A 206 -32.12 24.43 1.56
N LYS A 207 -32.43 24.27 0.27
CA LYS A 207 -32.04 25.22 -0.77
C LYS A 207 -33.23 25.69 -1.58
N GLN A 208 -33.26 26.97 -1.90
CA GLN A 208 -34.21 27.57 -2.83
C GLN A 208 -33.58 27.76 -4.22
N LYS A 209 -34.25 27.27 -5.24
CA LYS A 209 -33.97 27.51 -6.66
C LYS A 209 -34.41 28.92 -7.03
N ILE A 210 -33.43 29.78 -7.31
CA ILE A 210 -33.66 31.14 -7.78
C ILE A 210 -33.63 31.23 -9.30
N ALA A 211 -34.06 32.38 -9.83
CA ALA A 211 -34.04 32.68 -11.26
C ALA A 211 -32.65 32.42 -11.88
N GLY A 212 -32.60 31.63 -12.95
CA GLY A 212 -31.36 31.14 -13.55
C GLY A 212 -30.89 29.76 -13.10
N GLY A 213 -31.73 29.00 -12.37
CA GLY A 213 -31.47 27.59 -12.04
C GLY A 213 -30.43 27.36 -10.95
N ILE A 214 -30.13 28.40 -10.16
CA ILE A 214 -29.14 28.36 -9.08
C ILE A 214 -29.84 27.99 -7.78
N TRP A 215 -29.26 27.07 -7.02
CA TRP A 215 -29.73 26.71 -5.68
C TRP A 215 -29.00 27.56 -4.63
N MET A 216 -29.75 28.24 -3.76
CA MET A 216 -29.24 29.03 -2.63
C MET A 216 -29.68 28.41 -1.30
N PRO A 217 -28.79 28.25 -0.30
CA PRO A 217 -29.19 27.86 1.04
C PRO A 217 -30.18 28.87 1.62
N LEU A 218 -31.25 28.38 2.25
CA LEU A 218 -32.32 29.22 2.82
C LEU A 218 -32.04 29.65 4.26
N SER A 219 -31.47 28.76 5.06
CA SER A 219 -31.12 29.00 6.47
C SER A 219 -30.15 27.92 6.94
N ASP A 220 -29.21 28.29 7.81
CA ASP A 220 -28.29 27.36 8.48
C ASP A 220 -29.01 26.53 9.57
N GLU A 221 -30.15 26.99 10.09
CA GLU A 221 -30.90 26.30 11.17
C GLU A 221 -31.48 24.95 10.73
N ASN A 222 -31.70 24.76 9.42
CA ASN A 222 -32.19 23.51 8.83
C ASN A 222 -31.07 22.73 8.12
N GLN A 223 -29.80 23.06 8.38
CA GLN A 223 -28.65 22.37 7.81
C GLN A 223 -28.16 21.27 8.75
N ILE A 224 -28.21 20.03 8.28
CA ILE A 224 -27.53 18.91 8.93
C ILE A 224 -26.15 18.81 8.30
N GLU A 225 -25.10 19.04 9.08
CA GLU A 225 -23.72 18.89 8.61
C GLU A 225 -23.41 17.42 8.27
N PRO A 226 -22.69 17.16 7.17
CA PRO A 226 -22.22 15.81 6.86
C PRO A 226 -21.21 15.33 7.90
N GLN A 227 -21.27 14.04 8.23
CA GLN A 227 -20.23 13.35 9.00
C GLN A 227 -19.32 12.61 8.03
N ASN A 228 -18.04 12.99 8.02
CA ASN A 228 -17.05 12.30 7.20
C ASN A 228 -16.95 10.82 7.57
N GLY A 229 -16.55 10.01 6.60
CA GLY A 229 -16.27 8.60 6.84
C GLY A 229 -15.08 8.37 7.76
N ASN A 230 -15.04 7.18 8.33
CA ASN A 230 -13.93 6.72 9.15
C ASN A 230 -12.74 6.35 8.26
N ASP A 231 -11.54 6.57 8.78
CA ASP A 231 -10.30 6.17 8.13
C ASP A 231 -9.98 4.71 8.47
N ILE A 232 -9.44 3.98 7.51
CA ILE A 232 -9.08 2.58 7.63
C ILE A 232 -7.56 2.47 7.58
N ILE A 233 -6.96 1.98 8.67
CA ILE A 233 -5.52 1.71 8.73
C ILE A 233 -5.31 0.24 8.34
N SER A 234 -4.75 0.01 7.16
CA SER A 234 -4.42 -1.33 6.69
C SER A 234 -3.18 -1.90 7.37
N THR A 235 -2.96 -3.20 7.21
CA THR A 235 -1.74 -3.89 7.65
C THR A 235 -0.60 -3.82 6.63
N ILE A 236 -0.86 -3.25 5.44
CA ILE A 236 0.10 -3.11 4.34
C ILE A 236 1.22 -2.16 4.76
N ASP A 237 2.47 -2.57 4.50
CA ASP A 237 3.63 -1.69 4.57
C ASP A 237 4.04 -1.30 3.15
N ILE A 238 4.08 0.00 2.85
CA ILE A 238 4.32 0.50 1.50
C ILE A 238 5.71 0.10 0.97
N ASN A 239 6.72 0.12 1.83
CA ASN A 239 8.09 -0.19 1.40
C ASN A 239 8.21 -1.68 1.07
N ILE A 240 7.60 -2.54 1.90
CA ILE A 240 7.57 -3.98 1.65
C ILE A 240 6.71 -4.31 0.43
N GLN A 241 5.58 -3.62 0.28
CA GLN A 241 4.67 -3.79 -0.86
C GLN A 241 5.36 -3.42 -2.18
N ASP A 242 6.04 -2.28 -2.24
CA ASP A 242 6.77 -1.85 -3.44
C ASP A 242 7.85 -2.87 -3.81
N VAL A 243 8.59 -3.37 -2.82
CA VAL A 243 9.56 -4.45 -3.02
C VAL A 243 8.91 -5.71 -3.59
N ALA A 244 7.83 -6.19 -2.99
CA ALA A 244 7.16 -7.41 -3.41
C ALA A 244 6.60 -7.30 -4.84
N GLU A 245 5.96 -6.17 -5.16
CA GLU A 245 5.36 -5.92 -6.47
C GLU A 245 6.42 -5.76 -7.55
N ASN A 246 7.48 -4.99 -7.29
CA ASN A 246 8.58 -4.80 -8.25
C ASN A 246 9.35 -6.11 -8.50
N SER A 247 9.67 -6.86 -7.45
CA SER A 247 10.36 -8.16 -7.58
C SER A 247 9.54 -9.16 -8.39
N LEU A 248 8.22 -9.21 -8.13
CA LEU A 248 7.29 -10.05 -8.90
C LEU A 248 7.24 -9.59 -10.37
N MET A 249 7.01 -8.29 -10.61
CA MET A 249 6.90 -7.73 -11.96
C MET A 249 8.15 -8.03 -12.81
N GLN A 250 9.34 -7.82 -12.25
CA GLN A 250 10.60 -8.10 -12.93
C GLN A 250 10.75 -9.57 -13.28
N ASN A 251 10.40 -10.47 -12.35
CA ASN A 251 10.48 -11.92 -12.59
C ASN A 251 9.44 -12.41 -13.59
N LEU A 252 8.22 -11.86 -13.57
CA LEU A 252 7.20 -12.18 -14.57
C LEU A 252 7.66 -11.75 -15.96
N ALA A 253 8.18 -10.51 -16.08
CA ALA A 253 8.71 -10.00 -17.34
C ALA A 253 9.91 -10.82 -17.85
N LEU A 254 10.84 -11.20 -16.95
CA LEU A 254 12.00 -12.03 -17.28
C LEU A 254 11.60 -13.38 -17.89
N HIS A 255 10.50 -13.97 -17.42
CA HIS A 255 10.03 -15.28 -17.85
C HIS A 255 8.87 -15.22 -18.85
N ASN A 256 8.45 -14.03 -19.27
CA ASN A 256 7.23 -13.79 -20.06
C ASN A 256 5.99 -14.49 -19.48
N ALA A 257 5.91 -14.59 -18.15
CA ALA A 257 4.86 -15.33 -17.48
C ALA A 257 3.50 -14.63 -17.62
N HIS A 258 2.41 -15.41 -17.71
CA HIS A 258 1.07 -14.86 -17.88
C HIS A 258 0.65 -14.03 -16.67
N HIS A 259 0.86 -14.55 -15.47
CA HIS A 259 0.50 -13.87 -14.23
C HIS A 259 1.23 -14.47 -13.03
N GLY A 260 1.16 -13.78 -11.90
CA GLY A 260 1.64 -14.30 -10.63
C GLY A 260 1.13 -13.49 -9.45
N CYS A 261 1.39 -14.02 -8.26
CA CYS A 261 1.11 -13.32 -7.01
C CYS A 261 2.20 -13.54 -5.98
N VAL A 262 2.27 -12.59 -5.05
CA VAL A 262 3.10 -12.64 -3.85
C VAL A 262 2.24 -12.29 -2.67
N ILE A 263 2.41 -13.00 -1.55
CA ILE A 263 1.82 -12.64 -0.26
C ILE A 263 2.92 -12.73 0.78
N LEU A 264 3.05 -11.70 1.61
CA LEU A 264 3.88 -11.69 2.81
C LEU A 264 2.98 -11.46 4.03
N MET A 265 3.04 -12.40 4.96
CA MET A 265 2.22 -12.43 6.17
C MET A 265 3.12 -12.49 7.40
N GLU A 266 2.80 -11.70 8.42
CA GLU A 266 3.47 -11.78 9.71
C GLU A 266 3.04 -13.05 10.46
N VAL A 267 4.01 -13.77 11.03
CA VAL A 267 3.79 -15.10 11.62
C VAL A 267 2.87 -15.07 12.83
N GLN A 268 3.05 -14.10 13.72
CA GLN A 268 2.36 -14.09 15.01
C GLN A 268 0.95 -13.51 14.93
N THR A 269 0.75 -12.51 14.07
CA THR A 269 -0.48 -11.71 14.02
C THR A 269 -1.40 -12.07 12.86
N GLY A 270 -0.84 -12.65 11.79
CA GLY A 270 -1.54 -12.85 10.53
C GLY A 270 -1.71 -11.59 9.69
N TYR A 271 -1.04 -10.50 10.05
CA TYR A 271 -1.09 -9.25 9.29
C TYR A 271 -0.45 -9.42 7.90
N ILE A 272 -1.21 -9.06 6.86
CA ILE A 272 -0.73 -9.06 5.47
C ILE A 272 0.09 -7.79 5.23
N LYS A 273 1.41 -7.94 5.33
CA LYS A 273 2.36 -6.83 5.16
C LYS A 273 2.54 -6.44 3.69
N ALA A 274 2.41 -7.39 2.77
CA ALA A 274 2.38 -7.13 1.34
C ALA A 274 1.58 -8.19 0.59
N ILE A 275 0.91 -7.77 -0.49
CA ILE A 275 0.15 -8.62 -1.40
C ILE A 275 0.13 -8.00 -2.79
N ALA A 276 0.66 -8.70 -3.78
CA ALA A 276 0.73 -8.25 -5.17
C ALA A 276 0.13 -9.31 -6.11
N ASN A 277 -0.64 -8.88 -7.11
CA ASN A 277 -1.34 -9.74 -8.05
C ASN A 277 -1.21 -9.20 -9.48
N LEU A 278 -0.25 -9.70 -10.25
CA LEU A 278 0.10 -9.12 -11.54
C LEU A 278 -0.28 -10.04 -12.70
N THR A 279 -0.97 -9.48 -13.69
CA THR A 279 -1.32 -10.12 -14.96
C THR A 279 -0.64 -9.41 -16.12
N ARG A 280 -0.14 -10.16 -17.09
CA ARG A 280 0.39 -9.62 -18.34
C ARG A 280 -0.73 -9.11 -19.24
N SER A 281 -0.70 -7.83 -19.57
CA SER A 281 -1.57 -7.18 -20.55
C SER A 281 -1.14 -7.48 -21.98
N LYS A 282 -2.02 -7.18 -22.95
CA LYS A 282 -1.77 -7.38 -24.39
C LYS A 282 -0.57 -6.58 -24.91
N ASP A 283 -0.29 -5.43 -24.31
CA ASP A 283 0.86 -4.57 -24.62
C ASP A 283 2.17 -5.02 -23.95
N GLY A 284 2.12 -6.12 -23.17
CA GLY A 284 3.26 -6.66 -22.44
C GLY A 284 3.52 -6.02 -21.08
N THR A 285 2.72 -5.04 -20.65
CA THR A 285 2.80 -4.47 -19.30
C THR A 285 2.17 -5.41 -18.26
N TYR A 286 2.50 -5.23 -16.98
CA TYR A 286 1.90 -5.99 -15.88
C TYR A 286 0.98 -5.09 -15.06
N VAL A 287 -0.23 -5.59 -14.79
CA VAL A 287 -1.28 -4.84 -14.09
C VAL A 287 -2.07 -5.74 -13.15
N GLU A 288 -2.67 -5.12 -12.13
CA GLU A 288 -3.55 -5.76 -11.18
C GLU A 288 -4.99 -5.89 -11.75
N GLN A 289 -5.36 -7.07 -12.24
CA GLN A 289 -6.72 -7.34 -12.78
C GLN A 289 -7.58 -8.20 -11.86
N PHE A 290 -7.00 -9.27 -11.32
CA PHE A 290 -7.67 -10.25 -10.48
C PHE A 290 -6.80 -10.54 -9.26
N ASN A 291 -7.42 -10.76 -8.10
CA ASN A 291 -6.68 -11.09 -6.88
C ASN A 291 -6.39 -12.60 -6.85
N TYR A 292 -5.36 -13.04 -7.58
CA TYR A 292 -4.96 -14.46 -7.65
C TYR A 292 -4.59 -15.05 -6.29
N ALA A 293 -4.06 -14.23 -5.38
CA ALA A 293 -3.69 -14.64 -4.03
C ALA A 293 -4.86 -15.22 -3.23
N ILE A 294 -6.08 -14.68 -3.40
CA ILE A 294 -7.28 -15.12 -2.66
C ILE A 294 -8.33 -15.80 -3.55
N GLY A 295 -8.35 -15.50 -4.84
CA GLY A 295 -9.42 -15.91 -5.75
C GLY A 295 -9.06 -17.07 -6.68
N GLU A 296 -7.78 -17.40 -6.88
CA GLU A 296 -7.39 -18.51 -7.74
C GLU A 296 -7.26 -19.82 -6.95
N SER A 297 -8.36 -20.55 -6.79
CA SER A 297 -8.34 -21.91 -6.23
C SER A 297 -7.90 -22.92 -7.30
N SER A 298 -6.70 -23.45 -7.14
CA SER A 298 -5.98 -24.26 -8.13
C SER A 298 -5.15 -25.35 -7.46
N GLU A 299 -4.60 -26.27 -8.25
CA GLU A 299 -3.76 -27.34 -7.72
C GLU A 299 -2.44 -26.78 -7.16
N PRO A 300 -2.16 -26.97 -5.86
CA PRO A 300 -0.96 -26.46 -5.19
C PRO A 300 0.33 -27.23 -5.54
N GLY A 301 0.20 -28.43 -6.13
CA GLY A 301 1.32 -29.33 -6.45
C GLY A 301 2.17 -29.66 -5.22
N SER A 302 3.49 -29.72 -5.41
CA SER A 302 4.43 -30.17 -4.37
C SER A 302 4.43 -29.34 -3.06
N THR A 303 3.81 -28.16 -3.01
CA THR A 303 3.62 -27.43 -1.74
C THR A 303 2.66 -28.16 -0.79
N PHE A 304 1.76 -29.01 -1.33
CA PHE A 304 0.82 -29.85 -0.58
C PHE A 304 1.47 -31.09 0.05
N LYS A 305 2.71 -31.43 -0.32
CA LYS A 305 3.42 -32.53 0.34
C LYS A 305 3.61 -32.29 1.84
N LEU A 306 3.59 -31.03 2.28
CA LEU A 306 3.73 -30.70 3.69
C LEU A 306 2.54 -31.22 4.52
N PRO A 307 1.27 -30.82 4.25
CA PRO A 307 0.13 -31.40 4.95
C PRO A 307 0.06 -32.93 4.78
N THR A 308 0.47 -33.47 3.63
CA THR A 308 0.54 -34.92 3.42
C THR A 308 1.50 -35.62 4.38
N MET A 309 2.76 -35.17 4.46
CA MET A 309 3.74 -35.77 5.36
C MET A 309 3.36 -35.55 6.82
N MET A 310 2.84 -34.37 7.16
CA MET A 310 2.35 -34.08 8.52
C MET A 310 1.20 -35.00 8.92
N ALA A 311 0.28 -35.33 8.01
CA ALA A 311 -0.81 -36.27 8.30
C ALA A 311 -0.29 -37.65 8.71
N ALA A 312 0.61 -38.21 7.90
CA ALA A 312 1.19 -39.53 8.16
C ALA A 312 2.07 -39.56 9.42
N LEU A 313 2.82 -38.48 9.69
CA LEU A 313 3.63 -38.33 10.90
C LEU A 313 2.77 -38.21 12.16
N GLU A 314 1.69 -37.43 12.10
CA GLU A 314 0.77 -37.22 13.22
C GLU A 314 0.01 -38.49 13.59
N ASP A 315 -0.37 -39.29 12.59
CA ASP A 315 -1.00 -40.59 12.81
C ASP A 315 0.00 -41.68 13.22
N GLY A 316 1.30 -41.37 13.33
CA GLY A 316 2.36 -42.31 13.68
C GLY A 316 2.58 -43.41 12.64
N LEU A 317 2.16 -43.19 11.39
CA LEU A 317 2.21 -44.18 10.32
C LEU A 317 3.55 -44.18 9.57
N ILE A 318 4.34 -43.12 9.72
CA ILE A 318 5.70 -43.02 9.17
C ILE A 318 6.64 -42.34 10.18
N ASP A 319 7.94 -42.55 10.00
CA ASP A 319 8.99 -41.72 10.64
C ASP A 319 9.92 -41.11 9.59
N LEU A 320 10.58 -40.00 9.93
CA LEU A 320 11.49 -39.28 9.03
C LEU A 320 12.66 -40.15 8.54
N ASN A 321 13.11 -41.10 9.35
CA ASN A 321 14.22 -42.00 9.02
C ASN A 321 13.76 -43.28 8.30
N GLU A 322 12.45 -43.50 8.16
CA GLU A 322 11.91 -44.64 7.42
C GLU A 322 12.39 -44.59 5.97
N THR A 323 12.92 -45.68 5.46
CA THR A 323 13.40 -45.76 4.08
C THR A 323 12.28 -46.12 3.11
N VAL A 324 12.26 -45.43 1.97
CA VAL A 324 11.39 -45.71 0.84
C VAL A 324 12.23 -45.91 -0.42
N ASN A 325 12.02 -47.04 -1.11
CA ASN A 325 12.65 -47.30 -2.39
C ASN A 325 11.83 -46.65 -3.52
N THR A 326 12.40 -45.61 -4.12
CA THR A 326 11.87 -44.85 -5.27
C THR A 326 12.33 -45.40 -6.62
N GLY A 327 13.22 -46.40 -6.62
CA GLY A 327 13.74 -47.04 -7.83
C GLY A 327 14.33 -46.03 -8.81
N ASN A 328 13.93 -46.17 -10.07
CA ASN A 328 14.28 -45.27 -11.17
C ASN A 328 13.42 -44.00 -11.24
N GLY A 329 12.64 -43.71 -10.19
CA GLY A 329 11.78 -42.52 -10.12
C GLY A 329 10.44 -42.69 -10.83
N VAL A 330 10.04 -43.93 -11.15
CA VAL A 330 8.75 -44.26 -11.74
C VAL A 330 8.05 -45.32 -10.89
N MET A 331 6.79 -45.09 -10.57
CA MET A 331 5.94 -46.08 -9.89
C MET A 331 4.56 -46.10 -10.51
N LYS A 332 4.12 -47.31 -10.89
CA LYS A 332 2.77 -47.53 -11.41
C LYS A 332 1.79 -47.75 -10.27
N PHE A 333 0.75 -46.93 -10.23
CA PHE A 333 -0.41 -47.08 -9.35
C PHE A 333 -1.61 -47.43 -10.23
N PHE A 334 -2.02 -48.70 -10.20
CA PHE A 334 -3.07 -49.22 -11.08
C PHE A 334 -2.76 -48.97 -12.57
N ASP A 335 -3.57 -48.15 -13.23
CA ASP A 335 -3.50 -47.82 -14.64
C ASP A 335 -2.65 -46.57 -14.94
N GLN A 336 -2.16 -45.86 -13.91
CA GLN A 336 -1.41 -44.62 -14.08
C GLN A 336 0.02 -44.68 -13.54
N GLU A 337 0.92 -43.98 -14.22
CA GLU A 337 2.32 -43.87 -13.83
C GLU A 337 2.58 -42.54 -13.11
N MET A 338 3.20 -42.64 -11.94
CA MET A 338 3.72 -41.50 -11.22
C MET A 338 5.22 -41.40 -11.43
N VAL A 339 5.68 -40.19 -11.74
CA VAL A 339 7.08 -39.93 -12.11
C VAL A 339 7.67 -38.81 -11.24
N ASP A 340 8.91 -39.01 -10.83
CA ASP A 340 9.73 -37.99 -10.18
C ASP A 340 10.28 -36.98 -11.21
N SER A 341 10.49 -35.74 -10.79
CA SER A 341 11.12 -34.73 -11.65
C SER A 341 12.58 -35.04 -11.98
N HIS A 342 13.26 -35.84 -11.15
CA HIS A 342 14.64 -36.27 -11.37
C HIS A 342 14.69 -37.56 -12.19
N LYS A 343 15.32 -37.49 -13.38
CA LYS A 343 15.51 -38.65 -14.25
C LYS A 343 16.44 -39.66 -13.60
N GLY A 344 16.02 -40.92 -13.53
CA GLY A 344 16.79 -42.01 -12.89
C GLY A 344 16.44 -42.24 -11.42
N GLY A 345 15.56 -41.41 -10.83
CA GLY A 345 15.08 -41.59 -9.47
C GLY A 345 16.15 -41.35 -8.40
N TYR A 346 15.79 -41.61 -7.16
CA TYR A 346 16.66 -41.39 -6.01
C TYR A 346 17.13 -42.70 -5.36
N GLY A 347 16.78 -43.87 -5.92
CA GLY A 347 17.04 -45.15 -5.30
C GLY A 347 16.29 -45.30 -3.97
N THR A 348 16.99 -45.75 -2.92
CA THR A 348 16.42 -45.82 -1.56
C THR A 348 16.81 -44.59 -0.77
N ILE A 349 15.80 -43.84 -0.34
CA ILE A 349 15.95 -42.61 0.43
C ILE A 349 15.08 -42.64 1.68
N THR A 350 15.37 -41.82 2.68
CA THR A 350 14.50 -41.67 3.84
C THR A 350 13.24 -40.87 3.51
N ALA A 351 12.21 -40.94 4.37
CA ALA A 351 11.01 -40.13 4.25
C ALA A 351 11.33 -38.62 4.30
N GLU A 352 12.29 -38.20 5.13
CA GLU A 352 12.81 -36.84 5.14
C GLU A 352 13.44 -36.46 3.79
N GLN A 353 14.30 -37.31 3.23
CA GLN A 353 14.91 -37.08 1.92
C GLN A 353 13.87 -37.06 0.79
N ALA A 354 12.83 -37.90 0.86
CA ALA A 354 11.73 -37.89 -0.11
C ALA A 354 11.02 -36.53 -0.14
N PHE A 355 10.80 -35.92 1.02
CA PHE A 355 10.26 -34.57 1.12
C PHE A 355 11.24 -33.49 0.61
N ILE A 356 12.50 -33.54 1.08
CA ILE A 356 13.56 -32.57 0.75
C ILE A 356 13.85 -32.53 -0.76
N ASN A 357 13.94 -33.70 -1.39
CA ASN A 357 14.16 -33.85 -2.83
C ASN A 357 12.86 -33.74 -3.64
N SER A 358 11.72 -33.55 -2.95
CA SER A 358 10.41 -33.46 -3.56
C SER A 358 10.07 -34.66 -4.46
N SER A 359 10.46 -35.87 -4.08
CA SER A 359 10.11 -37.11 -4.80
C SER A 359 8.59 -37.32 -4.74
N ASN A 360 7.94 -37.40 -5.91
CA ASN A 360 6.54 -37.75 -6.04
C ASN A 360 6.33 -39.22 -5.68
N VAL A 361 7.18 -40.09 -6.21
CA VAL A 361 7.13 -41.53 -5.97
C VAL A 361 7.33 -41.84 -4.48
N GLY A 362 8.33 -41.23 -3.84
CA GLY A 362 8.62 -41.46 -2.42
C GLY A 362 7.46 -41.08 -1.51
N VAL A 363 6.94 -39.85 -1.65
CA VAL A 363 5.81 -39.36 -0.82
C VAL A 363 4.54 -40.17 -1.09
N SER A 364 4.21 -40.44 -2.36
CA SER A 364 3.03 -41.23 -2.71
C SER A 364 3.11 -42.67 -2.23
N LYS A 365 4.29 -43.29 -2.31
CA LYS A 365 4.48 -44.67 -1.86
C LYS A 365 4.35 -44.78 -0.35
N LEU A 366 4.91 -43.83 0.39
CA LEU A 366 4.72 -43.72 1.85
C LEU A 366 3.24 -43.54 2.19
N LEU A 367 2.57 -42.55 1.59
CA LEU A 367 1.16 -42.28 1.87
C LEU A 367 0.26 -43.47 1.52
N TYR A 368 0.46 -44.06 0.34
CA TYR A 368 -0.31 -45.21 -0.12
C TYR A 368 -0.14 -46.40 0.82
N LYS A 369 1.10 -46.72 1.22
CA LYS A 369 1.38 -47.77 2.21
C LYS A 369 0.62 -47.52 3.51
N SER A 370 0.58 -46.28 3.99
CA SER A 370 -0.02 -45.88 5.26
C SER A 370 -1.57 -45.88 5.24
N TYR A 371 -2.18 -45.40 4.15
CA TYR A 371 -3.63 -45.11 4.11
C TYR A 371 -4.42 -45.90 3.08
N PHE A 372 -3.83 -46.75 2.24
CA PHE A 372 -4.56 -47.43 1.16
C PHE A 372 -5.80 -48.22 1.64
N LYS A 373 -5.73 -48.85 2.82
CA LYS A 373 -6.86 -49.58 3.42
C LYS A 373 -7.95 -48.66 3.96
N HIS A 374 -7.57 -47.44 4.39
CA HIS A 374 -8.42 -46.48 5.08
C HIS A 374 -8.18 -45.05 4.56
N PRO A 375 -8.45 -44.77 3.26
CA PRO A 375 -8.19 -43.47 2.66
C PRO A 375 -8.98 -42.34 3.34
N GLU A 376 -10.13 -42.65 3.92
CA GLU A 376 -10.95 -41.72 4.71
C GLU A 376 -10.21 -41.13 5.92
N LYS A 377 -9.25 -41.87 6.51
CA LYS A 377 -8.45 -41.36 7.63
C LYS A 377 -7.50 -40.24 7.18
N PHE A 378 -6.91 -40.36 6.00
CA PHE A 378 -6.08 -39.30 5.42
C PHE A 378 -6.92 -38.03 5.20
N ILE A 379 -8.11 -38.16 4.61
CA ILE A 379 -9.01 -37.02 4.39
C ILE A 379 -9.45 -36.40 5.72
N SER A 380 -9.81 -37.23 6.71
CA SER A 380 -10.17 -36.77 8.05
C SER A 380 -9.02 -36.00 8.71
N ARG A 381 -7.79 -36.48 8.57
CA ARG A 381 -6.59 -35.81 9.11
C ARG A 381 -6.36 -34.46 8.44
N LEU A 382 -6.48 -34.38 7.10
CA LEU A 382 -6.43 -33.09 6.39
C LEU A 382 -7.53 -32.13 6.88
N TYR A 383 -8.73 -32.63 7.13
CA TYR A 383 -9.83 -31.80 7.64
C TYR A 383 -9.59 -31.31 9.07
N SER A 384 -8.94 -32.14 9.91
CA SER A 384 -8.55 -31.75 11.26
C SER A 384 -7.54 -30.59 11.28
N PHE A 385 -6.74 -30.45 10.23
CA PHE A 385 -5.84 -29.31 10.06
C PHE A 385 -6.58 -28.01 9.69
N GLY A 386 -7.83 -28.10 9.25
CA GLY A 386 -8.65 -26.95 8.84
C GLY A 386 -8.44 -26.49 7.40
N ILE A 387 -7.62 -27.17 6.60
CA ILE A 387 -7.29 -26.77 5.22
C ILE A 387 -8.45 -26.96 4.22
N ASN A 388 -9.55 -27.59 4.64
CA ASN A 388 -10.78 -27.76 3.87
C ASN A 388 -11.82 -26.64 4.11
N LYS A 389 -11.49 -25.63 4.93
CA LYS A 389 -12.39 -24.54 5.29
C LYS A 389 -11.92 -23.22 4.67
N PRO A 390 -12.85 -22.33 4.26
CA PRO A 390 -12.48 -20.97 3.93
C PRO A 390 -11.91 -20.24 5.16
N LEU A 391 -11.06 -19.26 4.91
CA LEU A 391 -10.44 -18.38 5.90
C LEU A 391 -11.38 -17.24 6.34
N ASN A 392 -12.45 -16.98 5.57
CA ASN A 392 -13.43 -15.91 5.79
C ASN A 392 -12.75 -14.53 5.81
N LEU A 393 -12.00 -14.22 4.75
CA LEU A 393 -11.24 -12.97 4.62
C LEU A 393 -12.14 -11.72 4.70
N GLU A 394 -11.57 -10.58 5.12
CA GLU A 394 -12.28 -9.30 5.20
C GLU A 394 -12.68 -8.78 3.81
N ILE A 395 -11.83 -9.02 2.82
CA ILE A 395 -12.06 -8.64 1.42
C ILE A 395 -12.76 -9.77 0.65
N GLY A 396 -13.70 -9.40 -0.21
CA GLY A 396 -14.47 -10.34 -1.02
C GLY A 396 -13.63 -10.99 -2.13
N GLY A 397 -14.08 -12.17 -2.58
CA GLY A 397 -13.45 -12.92 -3.68
C GLY A 397 -12.63 -14.14 -3.25
N GLU A 398 -12.71 -14.55 -1.97
CA GLU A 398 -12.09 -15.80 -1.51
C GLU A 398 -12.72 -17.02 -2.23
N ALA A 399 -11.88 -17.79 -2.92
CA ALA A 399 -12.31 -19.05 -3.51
C ALA A 399 -12.32 -20.19 -2.48
N PRO A 400 -13.37 -21.04 -2.44
CA PRO A 400 -13.43 -22.14 -1.49
C PRO A 400 -12.35 -23.19 -1.78
N PRO A 401 -11.75 -23.79 -0.73
CA PRO A 401 -10.88 -24.94 -0.91
C PRO A 401 -11.69 -26.17 -1.32
N TYR A 402 -11.06 -27.07 -2.06
CA TYR A 402 -11.63 -28.36 -2.46
C TYR A 402 -10.62 -29.46 -2.20
N ILE A 403 -11.03 -30.46 -1.42
CA ILE A 403 -10.26 -31.69 -1.19
C ILE A 403 -11.16 -32.84 -1.60
N LYS A 404 -10.74 -33.63 -2.59
CA LYS A 404 -11.53 -34.78 -3.03
C LYS A 404 -11.69 -35.77 -1.87
N ASN A 405 -12.91 -36.25 -1.68
CA ASN A 405 -13.28 -37.18 -0.60
C ASN A 405 -13.58 -38.56 -1.18
N THR A 406 -13.40 -39.64 -0.40
CA THR A 406 -13.75 -41.03 -0.76
C THR A 406 -15.21 -41.21 -1.19
N LYS A 407 -16.12 -40.33 -0.76
CA LYS A 407 -17.54 -40.30 -1.19
C LYS A 407 -17.78 -39.58 -2.52
N SER A 408 -16.76 -38.99 -3.13
CA SER A 408 -16.89 -38.23 -4.38
C SER A 408 -17.11 -39.19 -5.56
N LYS A 409 -18.00 -38.83 -6.48
CA LYS A 409 -18.28 -39.65 -7.69
C LYS A 409 -17.03 -39.89 -8.56
N THR A 410 -16.06 -38.98 -8.49
CA THR A 410 -14.79 -39.03 -9.23
C THR A 410 -13.64 -39.59 -8.40
N TRP A 411 -13.92 -40.19 -7.24
CA TRP A 411 -12.91 -40.89 -6.44
C TRP A 411 -12.54 -42.20 -7.13
N SER A 412 -11.25 -42.46 -7.25
CA SER A 412 -10.72 -43.69 -7.81
C SER A 412 -9.59 -44.24 -6.94
N LYS A 413 -9.09 -45.43 -7.26
CA LYS A 413 -7.97 -46.02 -6.51
C LYS A 413 -6.65 -45.23 -6.71
N VAL A 414 -6.58 -44.38 -7.74
CA VAL A 414 -5.43 -43.48 -7.98
C VAL A 414 -5.58 -42.13 -7.26
N SER A 415 -6.75 -41.81 -6.69
CA SER A 415 -6.94 -40.52 -5.99
C SER A 415 -5.94 -40.31 -4.85
N LEU A 416 -5.72 -41.33 -4.01
CA LEU A 416 -4.85 -41.20 -2.83
C LEU A 416 -3.39 -40.85 -3.19
N PRO A 417 -2.70 -41.56 -4.10
CA PRO A 417 -1.36 -41.16 -4.53
C PRO A 417 -1.29 -39.75 -5.16
N TRP A 418 -2.24 -39.36 -6.01
CA TRP A 418 -2.23 -38.04 -6.67
C TRP A 418 -2.49 -36.90 -5.69
N MET A 419 -3.41 -37.11 -4.74
CA MET A 419 -3.63 -36.17 -3.64
C MET A 419 -2.40 -35.96 -2.78
N SER A 420 -1.58 -37.00 -2.58
CA SER A 420 -0.35 -36.90 -1.78
C SER A 420 0.66 -35.88 -2.31
N VAL A 421 0.59 -35.57 -3.61
CA VAL A 421 1.50 -34.66 -4.31
C VAL A 421 0.81 -33.38 -4.78
N GLY A 422 -0.41 -33.12 -4.32
CA GLY A 422 -1.15 -31.87 -4.53
C GLY A 422 -1.96 -31.80 -5.82
N TYR A 423 -2.33 -32.94 -6.40
CA TYR A 423 -3.32 -33.05 -7.47
C TYR A 423 -4.67 -33.53 -6.90
N GLU A 424 -5.78 -33.34 -7.62
CA GLU A 424 -7.13 -33.62 -7.11
C GLU A 424 -7.52 -32.83 -5.84
N VAL A 425 -6.76 -31.79 -5.52
CA VAL A 425 -7.01 -30.81 -4.46
C VAL A 425 -6.85 -29.42 -5.04
N ARG A 426 -7.68 -28.47 -4.60
CA ARG A 426 -7.62 -27.07 -5.05
C ARG A 426 -7.67 -26.16 -3.85
N ILE A 427 -6.66 -25.32 -3.69
CA ILE A 427 -6.58 -24.32 -2.63
C ILE A 427 -5.98 -23.03 -3.19
N THR A 428 -6.22 -21.92 -2.52
CA THR A 428 -5.67 -20.62 -2.91
C THR A 428 -4.23 -20.47 -2.40
N PRO A 429 -3.42 -19.57 -2.99
CA PRO A 429 -2.12 -19.21 -2.45
C PRO A 429 -2.21 -18.72 -0.99
N MET A 430 -3.24 -17.94 -0.64
CA MET A 430 -3.49 -17.49 0.74
C MET A 430 -3.77 -18.66 1.68
N GLN A 431 -4.61 -19.63 1.30
CA GLN A 431 -4.87 -20.83 2.11
C GLN A 431 -3.60 -21.67 2.32
N THR A 432 -2.78 -21.81 1.26
CA THR A 432 -1.48 -22.50 1.35
C THR A 432 -0.54 -21.78 2.31
N LEU A 433 -0.44 -20.45 2.20
CA LEU A 433 0.40 -19.63 3.08
C LEU A 433 -0.05 -19.73 4.54
N THR A 434 -1.35 -19.65 4.82
CA THR A 434 -1.89 -19.75 6.18
C THR A 434 -1.53 -21.08 6.86
N PHE A 435 -1.52 -22.19 6.11
CA PHE A 435 -1.07 -23.48 6.65
C PHE A 435 0.43 -23.49 6.97
N TYR A 436 1.28 -22.92 6.10
CA TYR A 436 2.72 -22.80 6.35
C TYR A 436 3.03 -21.83 7.49
N ASN A 437 2.24 -20.76 7.61
CA ASN A 437 2.27 -19.81 8.71
C ASN A 437 1.99 -20.51 10.04
N ALA A 438 1.00 -21.40 10.11
CA ALA A 438 0.73 -22.20 11.30
C ALA A 438 1.94 -23.05 11.73
N VAL A 439 2.64 -23.68 10.79
CA VAL A 439 3.88 -24.43 11.08
C VAL A 439 4.98 -23.51 11.61
N ALA A 440 5.14 -22.33 10.99
CA ALA A 440 6.06 -21.29 11.46
C ALA A 440 5.70 -20.79 12.87
N ASN A 441 4.40 -20.72 13.17
CA ASN A 441 3.82 -20.25 14.43
C ASN A 441 3.60 -21.40 15.44
N ASN A 442 4.46 -22.40 15.44
CA ASN A 442 4.46 -23.51 16.41
C ASN A 442 3.15 -24.31 16.49
N GLY A 443 2.41 -24.41 15.38
CA GLY A 443 1.14 -25.12 15.28
C GLY A 443 -0.10 -24.23 15.42
N ARG A 444 0.05 -22.97 15.82
CA ARG A 444 -1.05 -22.02 15.99
C ARG A 444 -1.39 -21.32 14.67
N MET A 445 -2.53 -21.66 14.08
CA MET A 445 -3.02 -21.07 12.83
C MET A 445 -3.80 -19.79 13.12
N VAL A 446 -3.34 -18.69 12.52
CA VAL A 446 -3.99 -17.36 12.64
C VAL A 446 -4.64 -16.94 11.33
N LYS A 447 -5.72 -16.17 11.42
CA LYS A 447 -6.45 -15.62 10.27
C LYS A 447 -5.62 -14.52 9.62
N PRO A 448 -5.50 -14.49 8.28
CA PRO A 448 -4.99 -13.33 7.57
C PRO A 448 -5.85 -12.07 7.79
N LEU A 449 -5.20 -10.95 8.11
CA LEU A 449 -5.86 -9.65 8.34
C LEU A 449 -5.23 -8.56 7.46
N PHE A 450 -6.07 -7.79 6.79
CA PHE A 450 -5.74 -6.67 5.91
C PHE A 450 -5.93 -5.32 6.59
N VAL A 451 -6.73 -5.25 7.65
CA VAL A 451 -6.99 -4.02 8.42
C VAL A 451 -6.50 -4.19 9.86
N LYS A 452 -5.83 -3.16 10.36
CA LYS A 452 -5.31 -3.09 11.73
C LYS A 452 -6.25 -2.33 12.65
N GLU A 453 -6.81 -1.22 12.18
CA GLU A 453 -7.73 -0.39 12.99
C GLU A 453 -8.57 0.55 12.13
N ILE A 454 -9.66 1.04 12.73
CA ILE A 454 -10.54 2.07 12.19
C ILE A 454 -10.40 3.31 13.05
N ARG A 455 -10.25 4.48 12.42
CA ARG A 455 -10.14 5.77 13.10
C ARG A 455 -11.29 6.70 12.71
N GLN A 456 -11.77 7.46 13.67
CA GLN A 456 -12.69 8.56 13.45
C GLN A 456 -12.04 9.85 13.96
N THR A 457 -11.80 10.81 13.06
CA THR A 457 -11.18 12.11 13.40
C THR A 457 -9.86 11.93 14.14
N GLY A 458 -9.03 10.98 13.68
CA GLY A 458 -7.73 10.66 14.27
C GLY A 458 -7.76 9.82 15.56
N LYS A 459 -8.94 9.53 16.13
CA LYS A 459 -9.08 8.63 17.29
C LYS A 459 -9.38 7.21 16.84
N VAL A 460 -8.70 6.22 17.42
CA VAL A 460 -8.99 4.80 17.17
C VAL A 460 -10.34 4.45 17.80
N ILE A 461 -11.25 3.89 17.00
CA ILE A 461 -12.57 3.43 17.45
C ILE A 461 -12.69 1.90 17.44
N GLU A 462 -11.89 1.22 16.63
CA GLU A 462 -11.85 -0.23 16.54
C GLU A 462 -10.43 -0.69 16.20
N THR A 463 -9.96 -1.76 16.85
CA THR A 463 -8.65 -2.38 16.60
C THR A 463 -8.85 -3.87 16.33
N PHE A 464 -8.26 -4.37 15.25
CA PHE A 464 -8.31 -5.77 14.84
C PHE A 464 -7.11 -6.53 15.40
N ASN A 465 -7.35 -7.22 16.50
CA ASN A 465 -6.36 -8.11 17.13
C ASN A 465 -6.20 -9.42 16.34
N PRO A 466 -5.05 -10.12 16.48
CA PRO A 466 -4.84 -11.42 15.86
C PRO A 466 -5.94 -12.43 16.20
N ILE A 467 -6.55 -13.04 15.18
CA ILE A 467 -7.62 -14.03 15.34
C ILE A 467 -7.04 -15.42 15.14
N VAL A 468 -7.19 -16.28 16.15
CA VAL A 468 -6.75 -17.68 16.09
C VAL A 468 -7.88 -18.52 15.53
N ILE A 469 -7.60 -19.22 14.43
CA ILE A 469 -8.58 -20.11 13.78
C ILE A 469 -8.33 -21.58 14.12
N ASN A 470 -7.12 -21.91 14.57
CA ASN A 470 -6.79 -23.21 15.17
C ASN A 470 -5.62 -23.04 16.14
N GLU A 471 -5.80 -23.37 17.42
CA GLU A 471 -4.74 -23.23 18.44
C GLU A 471 -3.59 -24.23 18.23
N SER A 472 -3.87 -25.40 17.67
CA SER A 472 -2.86 -26.44 17.44
C SER A 472 -3.29 -27.35 16.29
N ILE A 473 -2.72 -27.14 15.11
CA ILE A 473 -3.04 -27.95 13.93
C ILE A 473 -2.60 -29.41 14.07
N CYS A 474 -1.58 -29.69 14.88
CA CYS A 474 -1.10 -31.04 15.19
C CYS A 474 -0.22 -31.03 16.45
N SER A 475 0.35 -32.17 16.83
CA SER A 475 1.28 -32.26 17.95
C SER A 475 2.56 -31.45 17.74
N LYS A 476 3.17 -31.00 18.85
CA LYS A 476 4.46 -30.30 18.84
C LYS A 476 5.57 -31.13 18.17
N SER A 477 5.55 -32.45 18.35
CA SER A 477 6.51 -33.38 17.71
C SER A 477 6.41 -33.30 16.18
N THR A 478 5.19 -33.35 15.63
CA THR A 478 4.95 -33.24 14.19
C THR A 478 5.34 -31.86 13.66
N ILE A 479 5.07 -30.78 14.39
CA ILE A 479 5.52 -29.43 14.02
C ILE A 479 7.04 -29.34 13.91
N GLU A 480 7.79 -29.86 14.89
CA GLU A 480 9.26 -29.82 14.84
C GLU A 480 9.81 -30.68 13.70
N LYS A 481 9.23 -31.86 13.44
CA LYS A 481 9.56 -32.66 12.25
C LYS A 481 9.26 -31.92 10.95
N ALA A 482 8.14 -31.19 10.87
CA ALA A 482 7.76 -30.38 9.72
C ALA A 482 8.75 -29.22 9.48
N LYS A 483 9.15 -28.50 10.54
CA LYS A 483 10.17 -27.44 10.44
C LYS A 483 11.51 -27.98 9.97
N LYS A 484 11.94 -29.14 10.50
CA LYS A 484 13.18 -29.82 10.07
C LYS A 484 13.15 -30.14 8.58
N MET A 485 12.06 -30.74 8.10
CA MET A 485 11.86 -31.05 6.69
C MET A 485 11.89 -29.78 5.80
N LEU A 486 11.20 -28.71 6.20
CA LEU A 486 11.15 -27.44 5.45
C LEU A 486 12.50 -26.72 5.41
N LEU A 487 13.27 -26.76 6.51
CA LEU A 487 14.64 -26.26 6.53
C LEU A 487 15.54 -27.07 5.60
N GLY A 488 15.42 -28.41 5.64
CA GLY A 488 16.17 -29.32 4.78
C GLY A 488 15.98 -29.06 3.29
N VAL A 489 14.78 -28.66 2.85
CA VAL A 489 14.52 -28.30 1.44
C VAL A 489 15.46 -27.18 0.95
N VAL A 490 15.71 -26.18 1.79
CA VAL A 490 16.58 -25.03 1.44
C VAL A 490 18.05 -25.35 1.69
N GLU A 491 18.38 -26.11 2.74
CA GLU A 491 19.78 -26.43 3.06
C GLU A 491 20.39 -27.47 2.11
N SER A 492 19.62 -28.51 1.76
CA SER A 492 20.13 -29.70 1.06
C SER A 492 19.21 -30.23 -0.05
N GLY A 493 18.06 -29.59 -0.32
CA GLY A 493 17.07 -30.05 -1.30
C GLY A 493 16.86 -29.16 -2.52
N THR A 494 15.60 -29.11 -2.97
CA THR A 494 15.20 -28.38 -4.19
C THR A 494 15.25 -26.85 -4.05
N GLY A 495 15.36 -26.32 -2.83
CA GLY A 495 15.39 -24.89 -2.53
C GLY A 495 16.80 -24.30 -2.33
N LYS A 496 17.87 -25.06 -2.60
CA LYS A 496 19.28 -24.66 -2.34
C LYS A 496 19.67 -23.26 -2.80
N GLY A 497 19.15 -22.81 -3.94
CA GLY A 497 19.44 -21.47 -4.48
C GLY A 497 18.98 -20.32 -3.58
N LEU A 498 18.13 -20.59 -2.58
CA LEU A 498 17.62 -19.58 -1.65
C LEU A 498 18.47 -19.42 -0.40
N LYS A 499 19.37 -20.38 -0.13
CA LYS A 499 20.22 -20.37 1.06
C LYS A 499 20.91 -19.01 1.24
N SER A 500 20.88 -18.51 2.47
CA SER A 500 21.51 -17.26 2.86
C SER A 500 22.49 -17.53 4.00
N ASN A 501 23.62 -16.82 4.00
CA ASN A 501 24.58 -16.88 5.09
C ASN A 501 24.18 -15.97 6.28
N LEU A 502 23.19 -15.10 6.08
CA LEU A 502 22.78 -14.10 7.08
C LEU A 502 21.62 -14.60 7.96
N TYR A 503 20.71 -15.37 7.39
CA TYR A 503 19.55 -15.92 8.10
C TYR A 503 19.10 -17.22 7.42
N LYS A 504 18.39 -18.06 8.18
CA LYS A 504 17.88 -19.33 7.65
C LYS A 504 16.51 -19.14 7.02
N ILE A 505 16.25 -19.83 5.91
CA ILE A 505 14.94 -19.89 5.26
C ILE A 505 14.45 -21.34 5.35
N ALA A 506 13.18 -21.53 5.67
CA ALA A 506 12.52 -22.83 5.61
C ALA A 506 11.33 -22.71 4.67
N GLY A 507 11.14 -23.69 3.78
CA GLY A 507 10.05 -23.61 2.81
C GLY A 507 9.99 -24.80 1.86
N LYS A 508 9.10 -24.72 0.88
CA LYS A 508 8.88 -25.76 -0.11
C LYS A 508 8.67 -25.16 -1.50
N THR A 509 9.35 -25.76 -2.47
CA THR A 509 9.13 -25.51 -3.88
C THR A 509 7.91 -26.28 -4.37
N GLY A 510 7.08 -25.62 -5.19
CA GLY A 510 5.99 -26.22 -5.94
C GLY A 510 6.24 -26.13 -7.44
N THR A 511 5.94 -27.21 -8.14
CA THR A 511 5.69 -27.21 -9.58
C THR A 511 4.43 -28.03 -9.81
N ALA A 512 3.43 -27.44 -10.46
CA ALA A 512 2.19 -28.11 -10.84
C ALA A 512 1.94 -27.91 -12.33
N GLN A 513 1.35 -28.90 -12.98
CA GLN A 513 0.85 -28.74 -14.34
C GLN A 513 -0.46 -27.96 -14.29
N ILE A 514 -0.70 -27.10 -15.27
CA ILE A 514 -1.94 -26.33 -15.37
C ILE A 514 -2.87 -27.05 -16.36
N ALA A 515 -4.04 -27.46 -15.90
CA ALA A 515 -5.08 -28.00 -16.77
C ALA A 515 -5.68 -26.87 -17.64
N ARG A 516 -5.83 -27.09 -18.94
CA ARG A 516 -6.43 -26.11 -19.86
C ARG A 516 -7.89 -26.47 -20.14
N GLY A 517 -8.81 -25.94 -19.34
CA GLY A 517 -10.25 -26.09 -19.56
C GLY A 517 -10.69 -27.57 -19.59
N ASN A 518 -11.48 -27.96 -20.59
CA ASN A 518 -12.02 -29.32 -20.73
C ASN A 518 -11.05 -30.33 -21.40
N THR A 519 -9.90 -29.89 -21.92
CA THR A 519 -8.92 -30.75 -22.64
C THR A 519 -7.82 -31.30 -21.74
N GLY A 520 -7.96 -31.16 -20.41
CA GLY A 520 -7.03 -31.76 -19.45
C GLY A 520 -5.62 -31.15 -19.51
N TYR A 521 -4.60 -32.00 -19.32
CA TYR A 521 -3.19 -31.61 -19.25
C TYR A 521 -2.49 -31.82 -20.59
N GLY A 522 -2.14 -30.74 -21.29
CA GLY A 522 -1.13 -30.78 -22.35
C GLY A 522 -1.51 -31.45 -23.68
N GLU A 523 -2.81 -31.66 -23.98
CA GLU A 523 -3.25 -32.31 -25.24
C GLU A 523 -2.81 -31.56 -26.53
N ASP A 524 -2.55 -30.25 -26.46
CA ASP A 524 -2.13 -29.43 -27.61
C ASP A 524 -0.60 -29.31 -27.79
N GLY A 525 0.20 -30.13 -27.10
CA GLY A 525 1.67 -30.09 -27.18
C GLY A 525 2.35 -28.90 -26.48
N ASN A 526 1.59 -28.01 -25.84
CA ASN A 526 2.08 -26.89 -25.04
C ASN A 526 1.69 -27.06 -23.56
N MET A 527 2.62 -27.61 -22.78
CA MET A 527 2.43 -27.88 -21.35
C MET A 527 2.64 -26.59 -20.55
N SER A 528 1.59 -26.15 -19.85
CA SER A 528 1.64 -24.95 -19.01
C SER A 528 1.93 -25.35 -17.57
N TYR A 529 2.82 -24.60 -16.91
CA TYR A 529 3.28 -24.92 -15.56
C TYR A 529 3.04 -23.77 -14.59
N LYS A 530 2.81 -24.14 -13.34
CA LYS A 530 2.78 -23.25 -12.18
C LYS A 530 4.03 -23.48 -11.36
N ALA A 531 4.81 -22.42 -11.16
CA ALA A 531 6.00 -22.40 -10.33
C ALA A 531 5.67 -21.68 -9.02
N SER A 532 5.94 -22.29 -7.87
CA SER A 532 5.71 -21.66 -6.58
C SER A 532 6.81 -21.92 -5.58
N PHE A 533 6.93 -21.01 -4.61
CA PHE A 533 7.72 -21.20 -3.41
C PHE A 533 6.95 -20.63 -2.22
N VAL A 534 6.78 -21.43 -1.18
CA VAL A 534 6.12 -21.02 0.07
C VAL A 534 7.03 -21.36 1.25
N GLY A 535 7.14 -20.47 2.22
CA GLY A 535 8.04 -20.65 3.34
C GLY A 535 7.97 -19.53 4.34
N TYR A 536 8.94 -19.51 5.26
CA TYR A 536 9.08 -18.50 6.30
C TYR A 536 10.54 -18.25 6.64
N PHE A 537 10.79 -17.08 7.22
CA PHE A 537 12.12 -16.62 7.61
C PHE A 537 12.05 -15.61 8.78
N PRO A 538 13.12 -15.53 9.59
CA PRO A 538 14.18 -16.52 9.75
C PRO A 538 13.63 -17.87 10.24
N ALA A 539 14.21 -19.01 9.84
CA ALA A 539 13.65 -20.34 10.14
C ALA A 539 13.70 -20.73 11.63
N ASP A 540 14.66 -20.19 12.36
CA ASP A 540 14.91 -20.39 13.80
C ASP A 540 13.97 -19.58 14.69
N ASN A 541 13.62 -18.36 14.26
CA ASN A 541 12.62 -17.51 14.93
C ASN A 541 11.72 -16.84 13.87
N PRO A 542 10.73 -17.57 13.33
CA PRO A 542 9.93 -17.10 12.22
C PRO A 542 9.21 -15.78 12.52
N LYS A 543 9.46 -14.77 11.68
CA LYS A 543 8.80 -13.46 11.76
C LYS A 543 7.83 -13.25 10.62
N TYR A 544 8.21 -13.68 9.42
CA TYR A 544 7.36 -13.59 8.24
C TYR A 544 7.26 -14.95 7.54
N SER A 545 6.08 -15.22 7.01
CA SER A 545 5.81 -16.27 6.04
C SER A 545 5.50 -15.62 4.69
N CYS A 546 5.95 -16.20 3.60
CA CYS A 546 5.71 -15.71 2.26
C CYS A 546 5.37 -16.85 1.30
N ILE A 547 4.50 -16.56 0.34
CA ILE A 547 4.27 -17.39 -0.84
C ILE A 547 4.45 -16.56 -2.10
N VAL A 548 5.11 -17.14 -3.08
CA VAL A 548 5.24 -16.62 -4.45
C VAL A 548 4.69 -17.69 -5.40
N VAL A 549 3.82 -17.27 -6.32
CA VAL A 549 3.26 -18.14 -7.36
C VAL A 549 3.38 -17.44 -8.71
N ILE A 550 3.95 -18.12 -9.69
CA ILE A 550 4.13 -17.65 -11.07
C ILE A 550 3.54 -18.69 -12.01
N ASN A 551 2.58 -18.26 -12.83
CA ASN A 551 1.82 -19.11 -13.73
C ASN A 551 2.26 -18.89 -15.19
N ASP A 552 2.43 -20.00 -15.90
CA ASP A 552 2.76 -20.09 -17.33
C ASP A 552 4.05 -19.36 -17.76
N PRO A 553 5.23 -19.66 -17.16
CA PRO A 553 6.50 -19.10 -17.62
C PRO A 553 6.93 -19.73 -18.95
N VAL A 554 7.30 -18.91 -19.94
CA VAL A 554 7.52 -19.35 -21.33
C VAL A 554 9.00 -19.65 -21.65
N ASN A 555 9.95 -19.09 -20.90
CA ASN A 555 11.39 -19.11 -21.25
C ASN A 555 12.15 -20.39 -20.83
N GLY A 556 11.53 -21.57 -20.94
CA GLY A 556 12.21 -22.87 -20.86
C GLY A 556 12.69 -23.34 -19.48
N THR A 557 12.59 -22.52 -18.43
CA THR A 557 12.93 -22.90 -17.04
C THR A 557 11.66 -22.91 -16.20
N TYR A 558 11.16 -24.08 -15.83
CA TYR A 558 9.83 -24.28 -15.20
C TYR A 558 9.87 -24.70 -13.73
N TYR A 559 11.07 -24.81 -13.13
CA TYR A 559 11.21 -25.24 -11.74
C TYR A 559 10.83 -24.12 -10.76
N GLY A 560 10.05 -24.47 -9.72
CA GLY A 560 9.56 -23.53 -8.70
C GLY A 560 10.68 -22.70 -8.05
N ALA A 561 11.81 -23.32 -7.71
CA ALA A 561 12.95 -22.64 -7.09
C ALA A 561 13.65 -21.62 -7.98
N SER A 562 13.69 -21.82 -9.30
CA SER A 562 14.39 -20.92 -10.22
C SER A 562 13.55 -19.72 -10.62
N VAL A 563 12.22 -19.84 -10.54
CA VAL A 563 11.29 -18.79 -11.01
C VAL A 563 10.66 -18.03 -9.83
N ALA A 564 10.05 -18.74 -8.87
CA ALA A 564 9.39 -18.11 -7.72
C ALA A 564 10.36 -17.85 -6.55
N GLY A 565 11.42 -18.65 -6.46
CA GLY A 565 12.45 -18.51 -5.43
C GLY A 565 13.16 -17.14 -5.40
N PRO A 566 13.67 -16.61 -6.52
CA PRO A 566 14.37 -15.32 -6.53
C PRO A 566 13.54 -14.17 -5.97
N VAL A 567 12.23 -14.13 -6.28
CA VAL A 567 11.29 -13.14 -5.73
C VAL A 567 11.21 -13.25 -4.21
N PHE A 568 11.03 -14.47 -3.68
CA PHE A 568 11.00 -14.71 -2.24
C PHE A 568 12.29 -14.23 -1.58
N LYS A 569 13.44 -14.58 -2.16
CA LYS A 569 14.75 -14.23 -1.62
C LYS A 569 14.97 -12.73 -1.60
N GLU A 570 14.61 -12.02 -2.67
CA GLU A 570 14.76 -10.55 -2.72
C GLU A 570 13.92 -9.85 -1.65
N ILE A 571 12.68 -10.30 -1.44
CA ILE A 571 11.80 -9.77 -0.38
C ILE A 571 12.43 -10.05 0.99
N ALA A 572 12.87 -11.28 1.23
CA ALA A 572 13.45 -11.68 2.51
C ALA A 572 14.77 -10.95 2.80
N ASP A 573 15.64 -10.80 1.81
CA ASP A 573 16.93 -10.09 1.93
C ASP A 573 16.70 -8.60 2.23
N LYS A 574 15.76 -7.94 1.52
CA LYS A 574 15.43 -6.53 1.78
C LYS A 574 14.84 -6.31 3.17
N LEU A 575 13.92 -7.18 3.61
CA LEU A 575 13.35 -7.10 4.97
C LEU A 575 14.42 -7.27 6.05
N TYR A 576 15.32 -8.24 5.86
CA TYR A 576 16.39 -8.50 6.80
C TYR A 576 17.38 -7.32 6.86
N ALA A 577 17.73 -6.73 5.71
CA ALA A 577 18.60 -5.56 5.61
C ALA A 577 18.00 -4.30 6.24
N THR A 578 16.70 -4.05 6.05
CA THR A 578 16.01 -2.92 6.70
C THR A 578 16.04 -3.06 8.22
N LYS A 579 15.79 -4.27 8.76
CA LYS A 579 15.87 -4.50 10.21
C LYS A 579 17.29 -4.36 10.77
N LEU A 580 18.31 -4.85 10.07
CA LEU A 580 19.71 -4.63 10.45
C LEU A 580 20.03 -3.13 10.50
N SER A 581 19.51 -2.35 9.57
CA SER A 581 19.69 -0.90 9.55
C SER A 581 18.97 -0.24 10.73
N THR A 582 17.75 -0.67 11.06
CA THR A 582 17.03 -0.19 12.25
C THR A 582 17.73 -0.57 13.56
N VAL A 583 18.27 -1.78 13.66
CA VAL A 583 19.06 -2.27 14.81
C VAL A 583 20.39 -1.53 14.90
N ALA A 584 21.06 -1.26 13.78
CA ALA A 584 22.28 -0.46 13.73
C ALA A 584 21.99 0.98 14.19
N VAL A 585 20.91 1.61 13.71
CA VAL A 585 20.49 2.95 14.16
C VAL A 585 20.08 2.96 15.64
N THR A 586 19.40 1.93 16.14
CA THR A 586 19.08 1.83 17.58
C THR A 586 20.30 1.51 18.44
N SER A 587 21.27 0.76 17.94
CA SER A 587 22.54 0.51 18.64
C SER A 587 23.44 1.75 18.67
N VAL A 588 23.38 2.60 17.64
CA VAL A 588 24.08 3.90 17.60
C VAL A 588 23.31 4.97 18.39
N MET A 589 22.00 4.80 18.60
CA MET A 589 21.20 5.60 19.54
C MET A 589 21.30 5.12 21.00
N ASN A 590 22.06 4.04 21.27
CA ASN A 590 22.30 3.57 22.63
C ASN A 590 23.80 3.57 23.00
N PRO A 591 24.53 4.70 22.89
CA PRO A 591 25.72 4.87 23.69
C PRO A 591 25.23 5.24 25.09
N ASN A 592 25.31 4.30 26.05
CA ASN A 592 25.15 4.54 27.50
C ASN A 592 24.52 5.90 27.83
N PHE A 593 23.19 5.98 27.86
CA PHE A 593 22.45 7.15 28.33
C PHE A 593 22.77 7.34 29.83
N MET A 594 23.94 7.91 30.12
CA MET A 594 24.21 8.52 31.40
C MET A 594 23.36 9.78 31.44
N ALA A 595 22.56 9.92 32.49
CA ALA A 595 21.83 11.16 32.70
C ALA A 595 22.81 12.34 32.66
N PRO A 596 22.47 13.44 31.96
CA PRO A 596 23.34 14.61 31.94
C PRO A 596 23.59 15.06 33.38
N ILE A 597 24.86 15.13 33.78
CA ILE A 597 25.26 15.54 35.13
C ILE A 597 24.98 17.04 35.27
N VAL A 598 24.00 17.40 36.09
CA VAL A 598 23.69 18.81 36.42
C VAL A 598 24.02 19.01 37.89
N LYS A 599 25.20 19.56 38.17
CA LYS A 599 25.79 19.47 39.51
C LYS A 599 25.02 20.21 40.62
N THR A 600 24.15 21.19 40.33
CA THR A 600 23.21 21.77 41.32
C THR A 600 22.10 22.58 40.64
N GLY A 601 20.84 22.48 41.09
CA GLY A 601 19.73 23.31 40.62
C GLY A 601 18.45 23.17 41.46
N ASN A 602 17.39 23.87 41.06
CA ASN A 602 16.08 23.77 41.74
C ASN A 602 15.46 22.38 41.53
N GLN A 603 14.96 21.77 42.61
CA GLN A 603 14.46 20.39 42.58
C GLN A 603 13.24 20.20 41.67
N LEU A 604 12.30 21.15 41.65
CA LEU A 604 11.08 21.02 40.83
C LEU A 604 11.40 21.05 39.33
N ASP A 605 12.31 21.94 38.94
CA ASP A 605 12.73 22.09 37.54
C ASP A 605 13.58 20.90 37.08
N LEU A 606 14.51 20.44 37.91
CA LEU A 606 15.32 19.26 37.61
C LEU A 606 14.46 17.99 37.49
N ASN A 607 13.48 17.81 38.38
CA ASN A 607 12.58 16.66 38.32
C ASN A 607 11.75 16.67 37.03
N LYS A 608 11.19 17.82 36.64
CA LYS A 608 10.47 17.96 35.36
C LYS A 608 11.35 17.63 34.15
N ILE A 609 12.58 18.14 34.14
CA ILE A 609 13.52 17.90 33.03
C ILE A 609 13.87 16.40 32.95
N TYR A 610 14.28 15.76 34.05
CA TYR A 610 14.64 14.35 34.02
C TYR A 610 13.45 13.42 33.71
N GLN A 611 12.25 13.74 34.21
CA GLN A 611 11.03 13.02 33.83
C GLN A 611 10.69 13.16 32.34
N SER A 612 10.81 14.37 31.78
CA SER A 612 10.59 14.59 30.34
C SER A 612 11.60 13.85 29.45
N LEU A 613 12.77 13.52 30.02
CA LEU A 613 13.83 12.74 29.39
C LEU A 613 13.78 11.24 29.74
N ASN A 614 12.71 10.77 30.39
CA ASN A 614 12.49 9.37 30.79
C ASN A 614 13.57 8.78 31.74
N PHE A 615 14.18 9.60 32.60
CA PHE A 615 15.05 9.12 33.67
C PHE A 615 14.29 8.91 34.98
N LEU A 616 14.67 7.87 35.73
CA LEU A 616 14.13 7.64 37.09
C LEU A 616 14.81 8.59 38.06
N VAL A 617 14.05 9.44 38.74
CA VAL A 617 14.57 10.40 39.73
C VAL A 617 14.23 9.90 41.14
N ARG A 618 15.23 9.82 42.00
CA ARG A 618 15.07 9.58 43.45
C ARG A 618 15.57 10.80 44.19
N SER A 619 14.82 11.27 45.19
CA SER A 619 15.24 12.38 46.05
C SER A 619 15.22 11.93 47.50
N ASP A 620 16.30 12.19 48.23
CA ASP A 620 16.42 11.87 49.66
C ASP A 620 15.54 12.80 50.51
N ASN A 621 15.18 13.98 49.99
CA ASN A 621 14.25 14.93 50.60
C ASN A 621 13.33 15.55 49.52
N PRO A 622 12.07 15.10 49.39
CA PRO A 622 11.11 15.65 48.43
C PRO A 622 10.80 17.14 48.59
N SER A 623 11.05 17.71 49.77
CA SER A 623 10.76 19.10 50.12
C SER A 623 11.97 20.04 50.00
N ALA A 624 13.14 19.55 49.59
CA ALA A 624 14.30 20.40 49.39
C ALA A 624 14.10 21.37 48.20
N GLU A 625 14.51 22.62 48.37
CA GLU A 625 14.41 23.62 47.29
C GLU A 625 15.58 23.46 46.30
N TRP A 626 16.78 23.19 46.83
CA TRP A 626 18.03 23.10 46.09
C TRP A 626 18.66 21.73 46.25
N VAL A 627 19.03 21.12 45.13
CA VAL A 627 19.58 19.77 45.10
C VAL A 627 20.78 19.67 44.17
N GLU A 628 21.68 18.75 44.49
CA GLU A 628 22.74 18.28 43.59
C GLU A 628 22.37 16.92 43.00
N SER A 629 22.68 16.70 41.72
CA SER A 629 22.36 15.44 41.04
C SER A 629 23.59 14.54 40.87
N ASP A 630 23.43 13.30 41.34
CA ASP A 630 24.36 12.20 41.10
C ASP A 630 23.70 11.20 40.13
N ALA A 631 24.18 11.17 38.88
CA ALA A 631 23.68 10.28 37.85
C ALA A 631 24.37 8.90 37.92
N ILE A 632 23.59 7.84 38.15
CA ILE A 632 24.04 6.45 38.08
C ILE A 632 23.24 5.72 37.00
N LYS A 633 23.85 5.57 35.81
CA LYS A 633 23.21 4.92 34.65
C LYS A 633 21.87 5.61 34.29
N THR A 634 20.75 4.93 34.51
CA THR A 634 19.38 5.39 34.19
C THR A 634 18.64 6.01 35.39
N THR A 635 19.28 6.06 36.56
CA THR A 635 18.72 6.65 37.78
C THR A 635 19.50 7.90 38.18
N VAL A 636 18.79 8.97 38.51
CA VAL A 636 19.33 10.22 39.04
C VAL A 636 18.97 10.33 40.51
N ASN A 637 19.96 10.41 41.38
CA ASN A 637 19.76 10.67 42.79
C ASN A 637 19.93 12.17 43.05
N LEU A 638 18.95 12.79 43.70
CA LEU A 638 18.96 14.18 44.12
C LEU A 638 19.25 14.24 45.62
N LYS A 639 20.34 14.90 45.99
CA LYS A 639 20.72 15.17 47.39
C LYS A 639 20.44 16.62 47.73
N GLU A 640 19.85 16.86 48.90
CA GLU A 640 19.60 18.21 49.39
C GLU A 640 20.91 18.98 49.56
N LYS A 641 20.95 20.19 48.99
CA LYS A 641 22.02 21.16 49.20
C LYS A 641 21.50 22.33 50.01
N LYS A 642 21.82 22.33 51.31
CA LYS A 642 21.45 23.41 52.23
C LYS A 642 22.19 24.69 51.86
N MET A 643 21.42 25.75 51.64
CA MET A 643 21.97 27.09 51.44
C MET A 643 22.10 27.77 52.79
N ALA A 644 23.32 28.19 53.15
CA ALA A 644 23.55 28.92 54.37
C ALA A 644 23.04 30.37 54.25
N THR A 645 22.28 30.82 55.24
CA THR A 645 21.82 32.20 55.35
C THR A 645 22.92 33.05 56.04
N ASN A 646 23.13 34.28 55.57
CA ASN A 646 24.15 35.26 56.05
C ASN A 646 25.61 35.08 55.60
N ILE A 647 25.92 34.11 54.73
CA ILE A 647 27.24 33.94 54.11
C ILE A 647 27.11 33.76 52.60
N VAL A 648 28.17 34.07 51.85
CA VAL A 648 28.21 33.93 50.39
C VAL A 648 28.00 32.45 50.01
N PRO A 649 26.95 32.11 49.25
CA PRO A 649 26.65 30.72 48.90
C PRO A 649 27.61 30.18 47.83
N ASN A 650 27.78 28.85 47.80
CA ASN A 650 28.56 28.17 46.76
C ASN A 650 27.68 27.87 45.53
N VAL A 651 27.85 28.67 44.49
CA VAL A 651 27.10 28.54 43.23
C VAL A 651 27.87 27.85 42.12
N VAL A 652 29.09 27.35 42.39
CA VAL A 652 29.89 26.63 41.39
C VAL A 652 29.14 25.37 40.93
N GLY A 653 29.00 25.20 39.61
CA GLY A 653 28.27 24.11 38.98
C GLY A 653 26.76 24.37 38.75
N MET A 654 26.22 25.50 39.20
CA MET A 654 24.81 25.88 38.96
C MET A 654 24.59 26.44 37.55
N GLY A 655 23.34 26.36 37.09
CA GLY A 655 22.86 27.13 35.95
C GLY A 655 22.86 28.63 36.25
N THR A 656 23.08 29.45 35.23
CA THR A 656 23.20 30.91 35.37
C THR A 656 22.00 31.55 36.08
N ARG A 657 20.79 31.10 35.75
CA ARG A 657 19.53 31.63 36.31
C ARG A 657 19.44 31.39 37.81
N ASP A 658 19.75 30.18 38.24
CA ASP A 658 19.70 29.78 39.66
C ASP A 658 20.78 30.47 40.47
N ALA A 659 22.00 30.57 39.92
CA ALA A 659 23.12 31.25 40.56
C ALA A 659 22.85 32.75 40.78
N ILE A 660 22.25 33.43 39.79
CA ILE A 660 21.82 34.83 39.94
C ILE A 660 20.81 34.96 41.06
N TYR A 661 19.74 34.16 41.00
CA TYR A 661 18.65 34.23 41.98
C TYR A 661 19.15 34.09 43.42
N ILE A 662 20.02 33.10 43.67
CA ILE A 662 20.57 32.84 45.00
C ILE A 662 21.46 34.00 45.48
N LEU A 663 22.36 34.51 44.63
CA LEU A 663 23.31 35.55 45.02
C LEU A 663 22.66 36.92 45.18
N GLU A 664 21.68 37.26 44.34
CA GLU A 664 20.97 38.53 44.42
C GLU A 664 20.02 38.57 45.62
N ASN A 665 19.33 37.46 45.93
CA ASN A 665 18.54 37.36 47.16
C ASN A 665 19.40 37.38 48.42
N ALA A 666 20.66 36.94 48.32
CA ALA A 666 21.64 37.09 49.39
C ALA A 666 22.19 38.53 49.50
N GLY A 667 21.77 39.47 48.64
CA GLY A 667 22.16 40.89 48.71
C GLY A 667 23.40 41.26 47.90
N LEU A 668 23.92 40.40 47.03
CA LEU A 668 25.07 40.67 46.15
C LEU A 668 24.62 41.14 44.75
N LYS A 669 25.49 41.87 44.03
CA LYS A 669 25.28 42.22 42.62
C LYS A 669 26.09 41.29 41.72
N VAL A 670 25.43 40.57 40.81
CA VAL A 670 26.08 39.53 40.01
C VAL A 670 26.56 40.10 38.65
N VAL A 671 27.83 39.87 38.32
CA VAL A 671 28.40 40.17 36.99
C VAL A 671 28.82 38.86 36.33
N LEU A 672 28.30 38.61 35.13
CA LEU A 672 28.55 37.36 34.40
C LEU A 672 29.62 37.54 33.32
N ASN A 673 30.51 36.56 33.20
CA ASN A 673 31.44 36.43 32.09
C ASN A 673 31.31 35.03 31.44
N GLY A 674 30.72 34.97 30.25
CA GLY A 674 30.49 33.74 29.48
C GLY A 674 29.01 33.33 29.42
N ARG A 675 28.74 32.06 29.07
CA ARG A 675 27.40 31.44 29.06
C ARG A 675 27.53 29.97 29.45
N GLY A 676 26.56 29.42 30.19
CA GLY A 676 26.53 28.02 30.63
C GLY A 676 26.61 27.88 32.14
N LEU A 677 27.26 26.83 32.63
CA LEU A 677 27.39 26.55 34.07
C LEU A 677 28.45 27.43 34.74
N VAL A 678 28.27 27.76 36.02
CA VAL A 678 29.26 28.52 36.80
C VAL A 678 30.52 27.69 37.02
N LYS A 679 31.65 28.15 36.47
CA LYS A 679 32.98 27.57 36.66
C LYS A 679 33.63 28.05 37.95
N SER A 680 33.51 29.34 38.24
CA SER A 680 34.09 29.98 39.42
C SER A 680 33.34 31.25 39.79
N GLN A 681 33.49 31.66 41.04
CA GLN A 681 32.93 32.88 41.63
C GLN A 681 34.07 33.70 42.26
N SER A 682 34.01 35.03 42.16
CA SER A 682 35.09 35.92 42.63
C SER A 682 35.17 36.07 44.15
N ILE A 683 34.06 35.81 44.87
CA ILE A 683 34.02 35.82 46.33
C ILE A 683 33.85 34.39 46.81
N SER A 684 34.77 33.93 47.67
CA SER A 684 34.76 32.58 48.21
C SER A 684 33.47 32.29 48.98
N ALA A 685 32.91 31.11 48.75
CA ALA A 685 31.78 30.62 49.51
C ALA A 685 32.12 30.59 51.02
N GLY A 686 31.13 30.93 51.86
CA GLY A 686 31.30 31.03 53.32
C GLY A 686 31.75 32.40 53.83
N SER A 687 32.12 33.34 52.95
CA SER A 687 32.46 34.71 53.35
C SER A 687 31.24 35.45 53.90
N LYS A 688 31.44 36.39 54.83
CA LYS A 688 30.34 37.24 55.32
C LYS A 688 29.80 38.12 54.19
N ILE A 689 28.49 38.18 54.04
CA ILE A 689 27.84 39.00 52.99
C ILE A 689 27.99 40.49 53.34
N VAL A 690 28.38 41.28 52.33
CA VAL A 690 28.29 42.74 52.34
C VAL A 690 27.24 43.14 51.31
N ASN A 691 26.12 43.71 51.75
CA ASN A 691 25.03 44.11 50.86
C ASN A 691 25.51 45.09 49.79
N GLY A 692 25.22 44.79 48.52
CA GLY A 692 25.61 45.56 47.35
C GLY A 692 26.98 45.23 46.77
N ALA A 693 27.76 44.33 47.39
CA ALA A 693 29.06 43.91 46.87
C ALA A 693 28.92 43.18 45.52
N ILE A 694 29.86 43.42 44.60
CA ILE A 694 29.86 42.83 43.26
C ILE A 694 30.55 41.47 43.31
N ILE A 695 29.86 40.42 42.84
CA ILE A 695 30.42 39.08 42.64
C ILE A 695 30.46 38.74 41.14
N GLN A 696 31.65 38.40 40.65
CA GLN A 696 31.85 38.03 39.26
C GLN A 696 31.83 36.51 39.11
N LEU A 697 31.02 36.00 38.17
CA LEU A 697 30.92 34.59 37.83
C LEU A 697 31.53 34.33 36.45
N VAL A 698 32.43 33.35 36.36
CA VAL A 698 32.97 32.86 35.09
C VAL A 698 32.20 31.60 34.69
N LEU A 699 31.66 31.55 33.48
CA LEU A 699 30.81 30.46 32.99
C LEU A 699 31.52 29.55 31.97
N THR A 700 31.21 28.25 31.93
CA THR A 700 31.78 27.28 30.97
C THR A 700 30.94 27.15 29.70
N ARG A 701 31.60 27.13 28.52
CA ARG A 701 30.98 26.75 27.24
C ARG A 701 30.80 25.22 27.17
N THR A 702 29.58 24.71 27.15
CA THR A 702 29.32 23.25 27.19
C THR A 702 29.64 22.57 25.86
N VAL A 703 30.44 21.49 25.91
CA VAL A 703 30.99 20.71 24.78
C VAL A 703 29.93 19.93 23.96
N ALA A 704 28.68 19.85 24.43
CA ALA A 704 27.60 19.07 23.81
C ALA A 704 27.13 19.62 22.43
N ALA A 705 27.32 20.92 22.17
CA ALA A 705 26.90 21.52 20.90
C ALA A 705 27.86 21.17 19.74
N ASP A 706 29.14 20.94 20.03
CA ASP A 706 30.15 20.64 19.01
C ASP A 706 30.09 19.16 18.58
N THR A 707 29.75 18.26 19.50
CA THR A 707 29.50 16.84 19.20
C THR A 707 28.29 16.63 18.28
N LEU A 708 27.24 17.43 18.44
CA LEU A 708 26.07 17.41 17.54
C LEU A 708 26.42 17.96 16.15
N LYS A 709 27.23 19.02 16.07
CA LYS A 709 27.69 19.56 14.77
C LYS A 709 28.55 18.56 14.00
N GLU A 710 29.53 17.92 14.66
CA GLU A 710 30.35 16.88 14.01
C GLU A 710 29.51 15.69 13.54
N PHE A 711 28.48 15.32 14.31
CA PHE A 711 27.54 14.27 13.93
C PHE A 711 26.76 14.62 12.65
N PHE A 712 26.21 15.83 12.54
CA PHE A 712 25.49 16.26 11.33
C PHE A 712 26.42 16.35 10.12
N ILE A 713 27.66 16.81 10.29
CA ILE A 713 28.67 16.87 9.22
C ILE A 713 29.01 15.46 8.71
N LYS A 714 29.23 14.49 9.61
CA LYS A 714 29.52 13.09 9.23
C LYS A 714 28.32 12.43 8.54
N LYS A 715 27.09 12.70 8.99
CA LYS A 715 25.87 12.19 8.36
C LYS A 715 25.71 12.71 6.94
N THR A 716 25.86 14.02 6.73
CA THR A 716 25.76 14.62 5.39
C THR A 716 26.86 14.11 4.46
N ALA A 717 28.07 13.86 4.96
CA ALA A 717 29.15 13.27 4.16
C ALA A 717 28.83 11.82 3.72
N LEU A 718 28.24 11.01 4.61
CA LEU A 718 27.85 9.63 4.32
C LEU A 718 26.70 9.56 3.31
N ASP A 719 25.70 10.44 3.45
CA ASP A 719 24.57 10.53 2.52
C ASP A 719 25.06 10.89 1.11
N LYS A 720 26.00 11.84 1.00
CA LYS A 720 26.60 12.26 -0.27
C LYS A 720 27.44 11.16 -0.91
N GLN A 721 28.14 10.35 -0.11
CA GLN A 721 28.92 9.21 -0.60
C GLN A 721 28.02 8.10 -1.16
N ASN A 722 26.87 7.85 -0.51
CA ASN A 722 25.88 6.89 -0.98
C ASN A 722 25.20 7.34 -2.28
N GLU A 723 24.95 8.65 -2.43
CA GLU A 723 24.41 9.24 -3.67
C GLU A 723 25.40 9.09 -4.84
N LEU A 724 26.68 9.38 -4.63
CA LEU A 724 27.76 9.17 -5.62
C LEU A 724 27.94 7.69 -6.03
N LEU A 725 27.76 6.76 -5.09
CA LEU A 725 27.80 5.31 -5.37
C LEU A 725 26.58 4.86 -6.20
N ALA A 726 25.40 5.45 -5.96
CA ALA A 726 24.20 5.19 -6.75
C ALA A 726 24.33 5.74 -8.18
N GLU A 727 24.92 6.92 -8.35
CA GLU A 727 25.18 7.50 -9.67
C GLU A 727 26.19 6.68 -10.48
N LYS A 728 27.27 6.19 -9.86
CA LYS A 728 28.24 5.29 -10.53
C LYS A 728 27.59 3.99 -11.00
N LYS A 729 26.78 3.33 -10.15
CA LYS A 729 26.05 2.12 -10.55
C LYS A 729 25.10 2.39 -11.74
N ASN A 730 24.43 3.54 -11.75
CA ASN A 730 23.55 3.91 -12.87
C ASN A 730 24.32 4.23 -14.16
N ALA A 731 25.55 4.74 -14.08
CA ALA A 731 26.43 4.95 -15.23
C ALA A 731 26.91 3.61 -15.82
N ASP A 732 27.36 2.68 -14.98
CA ASP A 732 27.81 1.34 -15.42
C ASP A 732 26.67 0.52 -16.06
N ILE A 733 25.44 0.69 -15.56
CA ILE A 733 24.24 0.09 -16.16
C ILE A 733 23.94 0.71 -17.55
N LYS A 734 24.17 2.01 -17.74
CA LYS A 734 23.97 2.66 -19.04
C LYS A 734 25.01 2.25 -20.09
N ASP A 735 26.27 2.06 -19.69
CA ASP A 735 27.34 1.61 -20.60
C ASP A 735 27.20 0.13 -20.99
N SER A 736 26.76 -0.73 -20.06
CA SER A 736 26.43 -2.13 -20.37
C SER A 736 25.19 -2.29 -21.27
N LEU A 737 24.28 -1.30 -21.27
CA LEU A 737 23.13 -1.25 -22.17
C LEU A 737 23.46 -0.69 -23.56
N LYS A 738 24.47 0.17 -23.69
CA LYS A 738 24.96 0.68 -25.00
C LYS A 738 25.73 -0.40 -25.77
N THR A 739 26.66 -1.07 -25.11
CA THR A 739 27.45 -2.18 -25.70
C THR A 739 26.56 -3.31 -26.24
N LYS A 740 25.49 -3.69 -25.53
CA LYS A 740 24.50 -4.67 -26.02
C LYS A 740 23.62 -4.18 -27.18
N LYS A 741 23.49 -2.86 -27.36
CA LYS A 741 22.71 -2.26 -28.47
C LYS A 741 23.53 -2.20 -29.76
N ASP A 742 24.84 -1.98 -29.65
CA ASP A 742 25.76 -1.94 -30.78
C ASP A 742 26.04 -3.36 -31.33
N ASP A 743 26.18 -4.37 -30.46
CA ASP A 743 26.24 -5.80 -30.86
C ASP A 743 24.97 -6.29 -31.59
N LYS A 744 23.80 -5.69 -31.27
CA LYS A 744 22.54 -5.99 -31.96
C LYS A 744 22.40 -5.27 -33.31
N LYS A 745 23.03 -4.10 -33.49
CA LYS A 745 23.02 -3.40 -34.79
C LYS A 745 23.89 -4.12 -35.82
N GLU A 746 25.07 -4.60 -35.43
CA GLU A 746 25.96 -5.34 -36.35
C GLU A 746 25.35 -6.67 -36.84
N LYS A 747 24.58 -7.36 -36.00
CA LYS A 747 23.89 -8.61 -36.39
C LYS A 747 22.67 -8.40 -37.29
N VAL A 748 22.05 -7.21 -37.29
CA VAL A 748 20.85 -6.93 -38.09
C VAL A 748 21.20 -6.41 -39.50
N THR A 749 22.38 -5.81 -39.70
CA THR A 749 22.85 -5.39 -41.04
C THR A 749 23.33 -6.54 -41.94
N LYS A 750 23.51 -7.76 -41.43
CA LYS A 750 23.90 -8.94 -42.24
C LYS A 750 22.74 -9.81 -42.74
N VAL A 751 21.50 -9.47 -42.41
CA VAL A 751 20.32 -10.28 -42.80
C VAL A 751 19.22 -9.36 -43.33
N LYS A 752 19.45 -8.72 -44.48
CA LYS A 752 18.40 -8.13 -45.33
C LYS A 752 18.98 -7.68 -46.66
N ASP A 753 19.10 -8.62 -47.59
CA ASP A 753 18.97 -8.32 -49.02
C ASP A 753 18.65 -9.60 -49.82
N PRO A 754 17.42 -9.75 -50.35
CA PRO A 754 17.19 -10.67 -51.44
C PRO A 754 16.48 -10.00 -52.64
N LYS A 755 17.08 -10.23 -53.81
CA LYS A 755 16.55 -10.22 -55.19
C LYS A 755 16.75 -8.95 -56.03
N LYS A 756 17.78 -9.01 -56.89
CA LYS A 756 17.69 -8.76 -58.35
C LYS A 756 18.94 -9.32 -59.05
N ASN A 757 18.83 -10.46 -59.75
CA ASN A 757 19.01 -10.54 -61.21
C ASN A 757 18.91 -11.97 -61.73
N LYS A 758 18.19 -12.10 -62.85
CA LYS A 758 18.05 -13.29 -63.69
C LYS A 758 19.19 -13.36 -64.72
N ASN A 759 19.46 -14.61 -65.13
CA ASN A 759 19.89 -15.07 -66.45
C ASN A 759 21.37 -14.98 -66.89
N SER A 760 21.96 -16.19 -66.93
CA SER A 760 22.63 -16.85 -68.07
C SER A 760 23.93 -16.26 -68.65
N LYS A 761 25.04 -16.98 -68.42
CA LYS A 761 25.69 -17.87 -69.41
C LYS A 761 27.00 -18.45 -68.88
N LYS A 762 27.07 -19.78 -68.95
CA LYS A 762 28.21 -20.62 -69.39
C LYS A 762 29.61 -19.98 -69.40
N THR A 763 30.54 -20.57 -68.66
CA THR A 763 31.73 -21.22 -69.26
C THR A 763 32.49 -22.12 -68.26
N LYS A 764 32.64 -23.38 -68.69
CA LYS A 764 33.75 -24.32 -68.51
C LYS A 764 34.58 -24.23 -67.22
N ASN A 765 34.54 -25.31 -66.43
CA ASN A 765 35.78 -25.92 -65.98
C ASN A 765 35.74 -27.45 -66.16
N LYS A 766 36.78 -27.98 -66.80
CA LYS A 766 36.98 -29.40 -67.14
C LYS A 766 37.77 -30.10 -66.03
N GLY A 767 37.28 -31.29 -65.65
CA GLY A 767 38.08 -32.46 -65.22
C GLY A 767 38.61 -32.45 -63.78
N LYS A 768 38.71 -33.57 -63.05
CA LYS A 768 38.51 -35.00 -63.34
C LYS A 768 38.48 -35.77 -62.01
N GLY A 769 37.78 -36.92 -62.01
CA GLY A 769 37.97 -38.07 -61.10
C GLY A 769 37.19 -37.98 -59.78
N ASN A 770 36.49 -39.00 -59.28
CA ASN A 770 36.46 -40.43 -59.60
C ASN A 770 35.11 -41.04 -59.13
N LYS A 771 34.73 -42.15 -59.78
CA LYS A 771 33.49 -42.96 -59.63
C LYS A 771 33.05 -43.28 -58.19
N PRO A 772 31.74 -43.46 -57.94
CA PRO A 772 31.22 -44.46 -57.00
C PRO A 772 30.59 -45.65 -57.74
N LYS A 773 30.80 -46.87 -57.25
CA LYS A 773 30.01 -48.06 -57.59
C LYS A 773 29.39 -48.61 -56.30
N THR A 774 28.07 -48.50 -56.20
CA THR A 774 27.19 -49.51 -55.60
C THR A 774 27.24 -50.78 -56.47
N PRO A 775 26.79 -51.99 -56.04
CA PRO A 775 25.67 -52.22 -55.12
C PRO A 775 25.79 -53.41 -54.14
N LYS A 776 24.75 -53.47 -53.29
CA LYS A 776 24.19 -54.62 -52.56
C LYS A 776 24.45 -55.99 -53.21
N ASN A 777 24.75 -57.01 -52.39
CA ASN A 777 23.82 -58.12 -52.19
C ASN A 777 24.17 -59.01 -50.97
N ASN A 778 23.12 -59.24 -50.16
CA ASN A 778 22.66 -60.49 -49.55
C ASN A 778 23.56 -61.37 -48.65
N ASN A 779 23.02 -61.53 -47.44
CA ASN A 779 22.54 -62.79 -46.81
C ASN A 779 23.36 -63.46 -45.71
N GLN A 780 22.57 -63.86 -44.68
CA GLN A 780 22.78 -64.85 -43.61
C GLN A 780 23.76 -64.39 -42.52
N HIS A 781 23.40 -64.28 -41.24
CA HIS A 781 22.43 -64.99 -40.40
C HIS A 781 21.75 -64.07 -39.39
#